data_AF-C9W392-F1
#
_entry.id   AF-C9W392-F1
#
_cell.length_a   1.000
_cell.length_b   1.000
_cell.length_c   1.000
_cell.angle_alpha   90.00
_cell.angle_beta   90.00
_cell.angle_gamma   90.00
#
_symmetry.space_group_name_H-M   'P 1'
#
loop_
_entity.id
_entity.type
_entity.pdbx_description
1 polymer ?
#
loop_
_entity_poly.entity_id
_entity_poly.type
_entity_poly.pdbx_seq_one_letter_code
_entity_poly.pdbx_strand_id
1 'polypeptide(L)'
;MTVLHTTPRGDSYGASGETVVLRDTAHPLRSLRERQLALIVLCVGILISVIDGSAVYVALPSIQEGLGFSQANLAWVVNAYLIPFGGLLLLAGRLGDLIGTKRVFLSGLSVFTVASMVCGLATDQAVLVGARFVQGVGGALTTAVVLSMVVNMFPKPREQARALGLYAFVAASGSAIGQLAGAALTASLSWHWIFFVNAPIGLVTILMGARLLDNVRDAKAGKGIDWIGAVALVGSLMLTVYTIVQADSGAGRTALLGGVALLLMVGFVLWQRRTSNPLVPASVLRARNVAWSNVVLALMIAGPTAMFFLCALYLQNVLGFSVYELGFAFVPAALAIGIGSLKVAPRLIRKNDAKVLLVPAMALMALGLLLLARIPADGSYWVDVLPAILLIGIGSGLATPPVLRIALADATLDDSGIRSGLLNTTQQIGSALGLAVLAPVAANVAESALAEGEAAAVALTEGFQMAFLVGFGTMVAAIVLAIFAVQSEVPKTAPQSLDETTTAPDLRKVDQTGAADPDFLAVGLGGANMMAMLWSIAMGRRVVGVELRGDPYLTLTQWKVSADIYHHLAVIDRLMMERYGDEGIPRTFTGERFLLHELFYKLDPEDGAEARADEILFGWADSCLGGHVRIAEVVDDRWVDGKPHRTVTEIRPPAPSMEHGPETVGRSMDDVLAESPAFQCNAEDLLIMLRRYLEGIERMDLAAGREPRCRIFRYHRVAHPSRPAGWRRWLGRDDETVEDGFSRDADGRVRVRIEAVREIDEKGTYRRIRVRGSELVDLGTPGLISIAEGVDSVDAKRLGFTQDLVRIDHGDGRGPVVAQADYVVGLIAVYVGATSRQRIASDFDKQGNEYWIRQMTLGHDGFSESGWTILEVPDYRTFDPVQAGMVPPGTSQSSVEYFGAHRYLIRDYFLDQVSLLTEIPRRELARTLILATPKLVSNVEKIGRDALVAPNCVVAGDSFGTGSFLNSGGSITGMVGHAARVYRYWQARDEGVSHEEAVRQLADSIREDTLAWQRVSEADFAQPGHVRAGTDQQDGKRLDAVAREKVLEATRRHRRAVARISNRLDDFGRLNVFPGRLQLVGLQPLQPTPPELRTEQTDGPVRLWPNITDGAMPGTSMADDSMMSMAGSDASMATDGQAVMVGSEERVGDMRM
;
A
#
# COMPACT_ATOMS: atom_id res chain seq x y z
N MET A 1 -1.41 32.41 -24.95
CA MET A 1 -0.44 31.52 -25.63
C MET A 1 0.79 31.41 -24.73
N THR A 2 0.70 30.61 -23.68
CA THR A 2 1.82 30.10 -22.87
C THR A 2 1.26 28.85 -22.19
N VAL A 3 1.86 27.70 -22.50
CA VAL A 3 1.33 26.36 -22.25
C VAL A 3 1.62 25.99 -20.79
N LEU A 4 0.58 25.94 -19.95
CA LEU A 4 0.63 25.36 -18.61
C LEU A 4 0.68 23.83 -18.76
N HIS A 5 1.88 23.26 -18.61
CA HIS A 5 2.08 21.81 -18.57
C HIS A 5 1.65 21.28 -17.20
N THR A 6 0.43 20.76 -17.10
CA THR A 6 -0.05 19.97 -15.98
C THR A 6 0.35 18.50 -16.18
N THR A 7 1.35 18.03 -15.43
CA THR A 7 1.70 16.60 -15.33
C THR A 7 1.87 16.21 -13.86
N PRO A 8 1.22 15.14 -13.37
CA PRO A 8 1.31 14.71 -11.97
C PRO A 8 2.67 14.04 -11.70
N ARG A 9 3.29 14.35 -10.55
CA ARG A 9 4.66 13.95 -10.17
C ARG A 9 4.72 13.51 -8.71
N GLY A 10 5.16 12.28 -8.44
CA GLY A 10 5.76 11.87 -7.16
C GLY A 10 5.18 10.59 -6.54
N ASP A 11 5.77 9.41 -6.83
CA ASP A 11 5.52 8.16 -6.09
C ASP A 11 6.85 7.59 -5.56
N SER A 12 7.20 7.92 -4.31
CA SER A 12 8.19 7.20 -3.51
C SER A 12 7.47 6.17 -2.65
N TYR A 13 6.96 5.10 -3.29
CA TYR A 13 6.81 3.73 -2.76
C TYR A 13 6.23 2.85 -3.88
N GLY A 14 6.99 1.86 -4.33
CA GLY A 14 6.47 0.83 -5.24
C GLY A 14 5.54 -0.14 -4.51
N ALA A 15 4.26 0.23 -4.29
CA ALA A 15 3.10 -0.67 -4.21
C ALA A 15 1.83 0.13 -3.91
N SER A 16 0.74 -0.21 -4.63
CA SER A 16 -0.60 0.41 -4.67
C SER A 16 -0.64 1.87 -5.13
N GLY A 17 -0.87 2.06 -6.44
CA GLY A 17 -1.53 3.26 -6.90
C GLY A 17 -2.92 3.35 -6.30
N GLU A 18 -3.11 4.28 -5.38
CA GLU A 18 -4.42 4.82 -5.01
C GLU A 18 -4.31 6.35 -5.12
N THR A 19 -4.64 6.85 -6.31
CA THR A 19 -4.90 8.27 -6.54
C THR A 19 -6.23 8.60 -5.88
N VAL A 20 -6.20 9.21 -4.69
CA VAL A 20 -7.39 9.76 -4.05
C VAL A 20 -7.66 11.13 -4.68
N VAL A 21 -8.72 11.22 -5.47
CA VAL A 21 -9.22 12.51 -5.96
C VAL A 21 -10.39 12.92 -5.08
N LEU A 22 -10.21 13.99 -4.32
CA LEU A 22 -11.32 14.72 -3.71
C LEU A 22 -12.05 15.49 -4.81
N ARG A 23 -13.24 15.01 -5.18
CA ARG A 23 -14.23 15.80 -5.90
C ARG A 23 -15.02 16.60 -4.88
N ASP A 24 -14.88 17.92 -4.95
CA ASP A 24 -15.63 18.92 -4.21
C ASP A 24 -17.14 18.72 -4.44
N THR A 25 -17.79 17.93 -3.58
CA THR A 25 -19.24 17.72 -3.59
C THR A 25 -19.77 17.63 -2.16
N ALA A 26 -19.98 18.79 -1.56
CA ALA A 26 -20.72 18.94 -0.32
C ALA A 26 -22.18 18.44 -0.49
N HIS A 27 -22.51 17.26 0.05
CA HIS A 27 -23.89 16.81 0.28
C HIS A 27 -23.99 15.94 1.55
N PRO A 28 -25.12 15.99 2.27
CA PRO A 28 -25.24 15.59 3.67
C PRO A 28 -24.89 14.11 3.90
N LEU A 29 -24.06 13.86 4.91
CA LEU A 29 -23.53 12.55 5.26
C LEU A 29 -24.66 11.56 5.62
N ARG A 30 -25.07 10.72 4.66
CA ARG A 30 -25.83 9.49 4.94
C ARG A 30 -25.06 8.56 5.87
N SER A 31 -25.77 7.80 6.67
CA SER A 31 -25.16 6.81 7.58
C SER A 31 -24.38 5.75 6.80
N LEU A 32 -23.31 5.20 7.39
CA LEU A 32 -22.51 4.13 6.78
C LEU A 32 -23.36 2.93 6.35
N ARG A 33 -24.41 2.62 7.12
CA ARG A 33 -25.36 1.54 6.84
C ARG A 33 -26.14 1.79 5.55
N GLU A 34 -26.57 3.02 5.29
CA GLU A 34 -27.25 3.38 4.04
C GLU A 34 -26.31 3.31 2.83
N ARG A 35 -25.04 3.71 2.98
CA ARG A 35 -24.03 3.58 1.92
C ARG A 35 -23.70 2.12 1.61
N GLN A 36 -23.63 1.26 2.62
CA GLN A 36 -23.46 -0.18 2.44
C GLN A 36 -24.66 -0.82 1.74
N LEU A 37 -25.89 -0.42 2.10
CA LEU A 37 -27.09 -0.88 1.40
C LEU A 37 -27.13 -0.40 -0.06
N ALA A 38 -26.75 0.86 -0.30
CA ALA A 38 -26.62 1.40 -1.65
C ALA A 38 -25.55 0.65 -2.47
N LEU A 39 -24.42 0.29 -1.86
CA LEU A 39 -23.41 -0.56 -2.49
C LEU A 39 -23.98 -1.93 -2.88
N ILE A 40 -24.77 -2.56 -2.01
CA ILE A 40 -25.46 -3.82 -2.32
C ILE A 40 -26.38 -3.64 -3.53
N VAL A 41 -27.16 -2.55 -3.59
CA VAL A 41 -28.02 -2.23 -4.75
C VAL A 41 -27.21 -2.13 -6.05
N LEU A 42 -26.10 -1.40 -6.02
CA LEU A 42 -25.20 -1.24 -7.18
C LEU A 42 -24.59 -2.59 -7.60
N CYS A 43 -24.11 -3.37 -6.65
CA CYS A 43 -23.56 -4.71 -6.87
C CYS A 43 -24.62 -5.68 -7.44
N VAL A 44 -25.85 -5.66 -6.93
CA VAL A 44 -26.95 -6.49 -7.45
C VAL A 44 -27.27 -6.11 -8.88
N GLY A 45 -27.29 -4.81 -9.22
CA GLY A 45 -27.50 -4.35 -10.60
C GLY A 45 -26.48 -4.94 -11.58
N ILE A 46 -25.20 -4.93 -11.21
CA ILE A 46 -24.13 -5.56 -12.01
C ILE A 46 -24.30 -7.08 -12.06
N LEU A 47 -24.58 -7.68 -10.90
CA LEU A 47 -24.71 -9.13 -10.77
C LEU A 47 -25.80 -9.68 -11.71
N ILE A 48 -26.94 -8.99 -11.81
CA ILE A 48 -28.02 -9.32 -12.74
C ILE A 48 -27.50 -9.35 -14.19
N SER A 49 -26.79 -8.31 -14.63
CA SER A 49 -26.27 -8.24 -16.01
C SER A 49 -25.20 -9.29 -16.31
N VAL A 50 -24.34 -9.62 -15.32
CA VAL A 50 -23.30 -10.66 -15.47
C VAL A 50 -23.93 -12.05 -15.48
N ILE A 51 -24.88 -12.32 -14.58
CA ILE A 51 -25.60 -13.60 -14.52
C ILE A 51 -26.37 -13.85 -15.80
N ASP A 52 -27.12 -12.87 -16.29
CA ASP A 52 -27.90 -13.01 -17.52
C ASP A 52 -27.02 -13.31 -18.74
N GLY A 53 -25.88 -12.62 -18.85
CA GLY A 53 -24.91 -12.86 -19.91
C GLY A 53 -24.31 -14.27 -19.88
N SER A 54 -24.13 -14.88 -18.70
CA SER A 54 -23.52 -16.21 -18.57
C SER A 54 -24.53 -17.36 -18.53
N ALA A 55 -25.71 -17.17 -17.95
CA ALA A 55 -26.78 -18.16 -17.85
C ALA A 55 -27.28 -18.60 -19.23
N VAL A 56 -27.32 -17.68 -20.19
CA VAL A 56 -27.73 -17.96 -21.56
C VAL A 56 -26.89 -19.06 -22.19
N TYR A 57 -25.57 -19.12 -21.96
CA TYR A 57 -24.71 -20.13 -22.60
C TYR A 57 -25.13 -21.57 -22.28
N VAL A 58 -25.56 -21.84 -21.05
CA VAL A 58 -26.02 -23.17 -20.64
C VAL A 58 -27.43 -23.47 -21.17
N ALA A 59 -28.23 -22.44 -21.43
CA ALA A 59 -29.57 -22.55 -21.98
C ALA A 59 -29.61 -22.58 -23.52
N LEU A 60 -28.49 -22.28 -24.20
CA LEU A 60 -28.43 -22.13 -25.66
C LEU A 60 -29.01 -23.33 -26.42
N PRO A 61 -28.71 -24.59 -26.09
CA PRO A 61 -29.25 -25.70 -26.88
C PRO A 61 -30.75 -25.87 -26.64
N SER A 62 -31.25 -25.62 -25.42
CA SER A 62 -32.70 -25.59 -25.14
C SER A 62 -33.42 -24.44 -25.85
N ILE A 63 -32.79 -23.27 -25.98
CA ILE A 63 -33.30 -22.14 -26.78
C ILE A 63 -33.33 -22.51 -28.26
N GLN A 64 -32.29 -23.20 -28.73
CA GLN A 64 -32.17 -23.66 -30.11
C GLN A 64 -33.33 -24.58 -30.49
N GLU A 65 -33.57 -25.61 -29.67
CA GLU A 65 -34.66 -26.56 -29.86
C GLU A 65 -36.03 -25.88 -29.71
N GLY A 66 -36.21 -25.06 -28.66
CA GLY A 66 -37.49 -24.43 -28.35
C GLY A 66 -37.98 -23.39 -29.37
N LEU A 67 -37.07 -22.72 -30.10
CA LEU A 67 -37.40 -21.68 -31.08
C LEU A 67 -36.96 -22.03 -32.52
N GLY A 68 -36.38 -23.22 -32.73
CA GLY A 68 -35.95 -23.70 -34.04
C GLY A 68 -34.81 -22.90 -34.67
N PHE A 69 -33.86 -22.39 -33.86
CA PHE A 69 -32.70 -21.68 -34.42
C PHE A 69 -31.80 -22.63 -35.21
N SER A 70 -31.32 -22.19 -36.38
CA SER A 70 -30.15 -22.82 -37.00
C SER A 70 -28.91 -22.57 -36.13
N GLN A 71 -27.92 -23.44 -36.24
CA GLN A 71 -26.69 -23.33 -35.45
C GLN A 71 -25.98 -21.98 -35.66
N ALA A 72 -25.94 -21.49 -36.91
CA ALA A 72 -25.38 -20.18 -37.25
C ALA A 72 -26.22 -19.02 -36.66
N ASN A 73 -27.55 -19.08 -36.75
CA ASN A 73 -28.41 -18.00 -36.26
C ASN A 73 -28.49 -17.96 -34.72
N LEU A 74 -28.23 -19.07 -34.02
CA LEU A 74 -28.24 -19.12 -32.57
C LEU A 74 -27.22 -18.16 -31.92
N ALA A 75 -26.11 -17.85 -32.62
CA ALA A 75 -25.14 -16.84 -32.19
C ALA A 75 -25.77 -15.45 -31.98
N TRP A 76 -26.90 -15.14 -32.64
CA TRP A 76 -27.62 -13.89 -32.43
C TRP A 76 -28.20 -13.71 -31.04
N VAL A 77 -28.55 -14.80 -30.34
CA VAL A 77 -29.07 -14.73 -28.96
C VAL A 77 -28.04 -14.08 -28.02
N VAL A 78 -26.75 -14.31 -28.30
CA VAL A 78 -25.63 -13.73 -27.55
C VAL A 78 -25.22 -12.38 -28.14
N ASN A 79 -25.02 -12.29 -29.46
CA ASN A 79 -24.52 -11.08 -30.12
C ASN A 79 -25.49 -9.90 -30.07
N ALA A 80 -26.80 -10.15 -30.11
CA ALA A 80 -27.81 -9.12 -29.98
C ALA A 80 -27.72 -8.41 -28.63
N TYR A 81 -27.24 -9.08 -27.58
CA TYR A 81 -26.97 -8.46 -26.29
C TYR A 81 -25.59 -7.79 -26.22
N LEU A 82 -24.53 -8.49 -26.61
CA LEU A 82 -23.14 -8.02 -26.43
C LEU A 82 -22.83 -6.73 -27.20
N ILE A 83 -23.35 -6.59 -28.41
CA ILE A 83 -23.02 -5.44 -29.28
C ILE A 83 -23.62 -4.12 -28.77
N PRO A 84 -24.92 -3.99 -28.46
CA PRO A 84 -25.44 -2.77 -27.83
C PRO A 84 -24.88 -2.58 -26.42
N PHE A 85 -24.62 -3.67 -25.68
CA PHE A 85 -23.98 -3.57 -24.36
C PHE A 85 -22.61 -2.90 -24.45
N GLY A 86 -21.72 -3.40 -25.32
CA GLY A 86 -20.38 -2.85 -25.51
C GLY A 86 -20.39 -1.50 -26.23
N GLY A 87 -21.06 -1.43 -27.38
CA GLY A 87 -21.03 -0.26 -28.27
C GLY A 87 -21.67 1.00 -27.69
N LEU A 88 -22.58 0.87 -26.72
CA LEU A 88 -23.23 2.01 -26.05
C LEU A 88 -22.64 2.32 -24.67
N LEU A 89 -21.66 1.55 -24.18
CA LEU A 89 -21.12 1.72 -22.83
C LEU A 89 -20.46 3.09 -22.63
N LEU A 90 -19.63 3.54 -23.58
CA LEU A 90 -19.00 4.86 -23.54
C LEU A 90 -20.02 5.99 -23.61
N LEU A 91 -21.04 5.84 -24.46
CA LEU A 91 -22.15 6.78 -24.57
C LEU A 91 -22.96 6.87 -23.27
N ALA A 92 -23.23 5.72 -22.64
CA ALA A 92 -23.94 5.61 -21.37
C ALA A 92 -23.17 6.27 -20.22
N GLY A 93 -21.85 6.10 -20.14
CA GLY A 93 -21.01 6.79 -19.18
C GLY A 93 -21.11 8.31 -19.33
N ARG A 94 -20.99 8.80 -20.57
CA ARG A 94 -21.14 10.22 -20.89
C ARG A 94 -22.53 10.77 -20.57
N LEU A 95 -23.57 9.97 -20.80
CA LEU A 95 -24.94 10.32 -20.41
C LEU A 95 -25.05 10.45 -18.87
N GLY A 96 -24.37 9.56 -18.13
CA GLY A 96 -24.27 9.61 -16.67
C GLY A 96 -23.67 10.92 -16.16
N ASP A 97 -22.60 11.38 -16.80
CA ASP A 97 -21.95 12.66 -16.46
C ASP A 97 -22.90 13.86 -16.64
N LEU A 98 -23.72 13.84 -17.71
CA LEU A 98 -24.59 14.97 -18.10
C LEU A 98 -25.92 15.03 -17.36
N ILE A 99 -26.67 13.93 -17.33
CA ILE A 99 -28.03 13.92 -16.75
C ILE A 99 -28.10 13.29 -15.36
N GLY A 100 -26.99 12.69 -14.91
CA GLY A 100 -26.77 12.18 -13.56
C GLY A 100 -26.77 10.66 -13.47
N THR A 101 -25.83 10.14 -12.69
CA THR A 101 -25.52 8.70 -12.62
C THR A 101 -26.69 7.85 -12.11
N LYS A 102 -27.44 8.31 -11.09
CA LYS A 102 -28.65 7.62 -10.61
C LYS A 102 -29.73 7.46 -11.68
N ARG A 103 -30.01 8.53 -12.45
CA ARG A 103 -31.04 8.47 -13.50
C ARG A 103 -30.67 7.47 -14.57
N VAL A 104 -29.41 7.48 -14.99
CA VAL A 104 -28.90 6.53 -15.99
C VAL A 104 -28.95 5.10 -15.46
N PHE A 105 -28.45 4.85 -14.24
CA PHE A 105 -28.52 3.54 -13.59
C PHE A 105 -29.95 2.99 -13.50
N LEU A 106 -30.90 3.76 -12.95
CA LEU A 106 -32.27 3.29 -12.76
C LEU A 106 -33.02 3.13 -14.09
N SER A 107 -32.80 4.02 -15.05
CA SER A 107 -33.39 3.91 -16.38
C SER A 107 -32.87 2.68 -17.13
N GLY A 108 -31.55 2.45 -17.08
CA GLY A 108 -30.91 1.26 -17.65
C GLY A 108 -31.43 -0.02 -17.02
N LEU A 109 -31.51 -0.07 -15.70
CA LEU A 109 -31.99 -1.25 -14.98
C LEU A 109 -33.46 -1.51 -15.30
N SER A 110 -34.29 -0.48 -15.39
CA SER A 110 -35.70 -0.61 -15.78
C SER A 110 -35.85 -1.17 -17.20
N VAL A 111 -35.09 -0.63 -18.16
CA VAL A 111 -35.07 -1.12 -19.54
C VAL A 111 -34.58 -2.57 -19.59
N PHE A 112 -33.52 -2.91 -18.87
CA PHE A 112 -32.99 -4.27 -18.76
C PHE A 112 -34.05 -5.23 -18.21
N THR A 113 -34.69 -4.88 -17.10
CA THR A 113 -35.68 -5.74 -16.43
C THR A 113 -36.90 -5.98 -17.31
N VAL A 114 -37.44 -4.94 -17.95
CA VAL A 114 -38.58 -5.08 -18.88
C VAL A 114 -38.18 -5.90 -20.09
N ALA A 115 -37.02 -5.64 -20.71
CA ALA A 115 -36.53 -6.41 -21.84
C ALA A 115 -36.30 -7.88 -21.48
N SER A 116 -35.78 -8.17 -20.28
CA SER A 116 -35.65 -9.53 -19.75
C SER A 116 -37.01 -10.23 -19.64
N MET A 117 -38.06 -9.54 -19.16
CA MET A 117 -39.41 -10.13 -19.16
C MET A 117 -39.90 -10.45 -20.57
N VAL A 118 -39.61 -9.59 -21.56
CA VAL A 118 -39.95 -9.85 -22.96
C VAL A 118 -39.15 -11.05 -23.53
N CYS A 119 -37.87 -11.20 -23.18
CA CYS A 119 -37.08 -12.39 -23.51
C CYS A 119 -37.73 -13.67 -22.96
N GLY A 120 -38.21 -13.64 -21.71
CA GLY A 120 -38.92 -14.77 -21.08
C GLY A 120 -40.29 -15.06 -21.71
N LEU A 121 -40.91 -14.09 -22.40
CA LEU A 121 -42.17 -14.26 -23.12
C LEU A 121 -41.96 -14.60 -24.61
N ALA A 122 -40.71 -14.71 -25.07
CA ALA A 122 -40.43 -14.90 -26.48
C ALA A 122 -40.93 -16.26 -27.00
N THR A 123 -41.76 -16.19 -28.05
CA THR A 123 -42.31 -17.36 -28.74
C THR A 123 -41.64 -17.62 -30.10
N ASP A 124 -40.84 -16.66 -30.59
CA ASP A 124 -40.10 -16.76 -31.84
C ASP A 124 -38.73 -16.07 -31.76
N GLN A 125 -37.91 -16.34 -32.76
CA GLN A 125 -36.52 -15.88 -32.85
C GLN A 125 -36.41 -14.35 -32.89
N ALA A 126 -37.32 -13.67 -33.59
CA ALA A 126 -37.24 -12.22 -33.77
C ALA A 126 -37.58 -11.48 -32.48
N VAL A 127 -38.58 -11.94 -31.74
CA VAL A 127 -38.93 -11.38 -30.42
C VAL A 127 -37.78 -11.56 -29.44
N LEU A 128 -37.17 -12.75 -29.37
CA LEU A 128 -36.03 -13.00 -28.47
C LEU A 128 -34.83 -12.11 -28.83
N VAL A 129 -34.44 -12.08 -30.11
CA VAL A 129 -33.30 -11.27 -30.58
C VAL A 129 -33.53 -9.77 -30.37
N GLY A 130 -34.73 -9.27 -30.68
CA GLY A 130 -35.09 -7.87 -30.46
C GLY A 130 -35.09 -7.49 -28.98
N ALA A 131 -35.63 -8.36 -28.11
CA ALA A 131 -35.62 -8.15 -26.68
C ALA A 131 -34.19 -8.18 -26.11
N ARG A 132 -33.33 -9.10 -26.57
CA ARG A 132 -31.90 -9.15 -26.22
C ARG A 132 -31.15 -7.89 -26.60
N PHE A 133 -31.48 -7.29 -27.75
CA PHE A 133 -30.94 -5.99 -28.14
C PHE A 133 -31.27 -4.89 -27.13
N VAL A 134 -32.56 -4.74 -26.80
CA VAL A 134 -33.01 -3.76 -25.80
C VAL A 134 -32.42 -4.06 -24.42
N GLN A 135 -32.28 -5.33 -24.07
CA GLN A 135 -31.67 -5.77 -22.82
C GLN A 135 -30.18 -5.36 -22.76
N GLY A 136 -29.43 -5.48 -23.85
CA GLY A 136 -28.05 -5.02 -23.94
C GLY A 136 -27.93 -3.49 -23.80
N VAL A 137 -28.87 -2.72 -24.36
CA VAL A 137 -28.95 -1.26 -24.13
C VAL A 137 -29.14 -0.96 -22.64
N GLY A 138 -30.06 -1.65 -21.97
CA GLY A 138 -30.29 -1.50 -20.53
C GLY A 138 -29.06 -1.88 -19.70
N GLY A 139 -28.35 -2.95 -20.10
CA GLY A 139 -27.12 -3.40 -19.44
C GLY A 139 -25.98 -2.40 -19.56
N ALA A 140 -25.81 -1.76 -20.72
CA ALA A 140 -24.82 -0.70 -20.93
C ALA A 140 -25.08 0.49 -20.00
N LEU A 141 -26.33 0.98 -19.98
CA LEU A 141 -26.75 2.11 -19.15
C LEU A 141 -26.57 1.81 -17.65
N THR A 142 -26.94 0.60 -17.23
CA THR A 142 -26.79 0.18 -15.82
C THR A 142 -25.31 0.14 -15.43
N THR A 143 -24.47 -0.51 -16.22
CA THR A 143 -23.09 -0.83 -15.83
C THR A 143 -22.14 0.37 -15.92
N ALA A 144 -22.31 1.25 -16.92
CA ALA A 144 -21.35 2.31 -17.24
C ALA A 144 -21.12 3.31 -16.09
N VAL A 145 -22.10 3.50 -15.21
CA VAL A 145 -22.06 4.53 -14.15
C VAL A 145 -21.69 3.97 -12.78
N VAL A 146 -21.73 2.65 -12.57
CA VAL A 146 -21.61 2.06 -11.23
C VAL A 146 -20.26 2.32 -10.59
N LEU A 147 -19.17 2.16 -11.32
CA LEU A 147 -17.82 2.38 -10.76
C LEU A 147 -17.67 3.81 -10.23
N SER A 148 -18.12 4.80 -11.01
CA SER A 148 -18.13 6.21 -10.58
C SER A 148 -19.04 6.43 -9.36
N MET A 149 -20.21 5.78 -9.32
CA MET A 149 -21.10 5.85 -8.15
C MET A 149 -20.45 5.25 -6.90
N VAL A 150 -19.76 4.11 -7.00
CA VAL A 150 -19.05 3.49 -5.87
C VAL A 150 -17.93 4.41 -5.37
N VAL A 151 -17.11 4.94 -6.28
CA VAL A 151 -16.01 5.86 -5.93
C VAL A 151 -16.54 7.13 -5.24
N ASN A 152 -17.58 7.76 -5.79
CA ASN A 152 -18.14 8.98 -5.20
C ASN A 152 -18.91 8.73 -3.88
N MET A 153 -19.46 7.52 -3.69
CA MET A 153 -20.25 7.19 -2.51
C MET A 153 -19.41 6.86 -1.27
N PHE A 154 -18.16 6.45 -1.47
CA PHE A 154 -17.21 6.13 -0.39
C PHE A 154 -15.99 7.05 -0.46
N PRO A 155 -16.04 8.24 0.18
CA PRO A 155 -14.95 9.21 0.12
C PRO A 155 -13.71 8.80 0.93
N LYS A 156 -13.88 7.92 1.92
CA LYS A 156 -12.76 7.42 2.75
C LYS A 156 -12.01 6.33 1.99
N PRO A 157 -10.68 6.42 1.81
CA PRO A 157 -9.90 5.48 1.00
C PRO A 157 -10.13 4.01 1.41
N ARG A 158 -10.22 3.77 2.71
CA ARG A 158 -10.41 2.43 3.24
C ARG A 158 -11.80 1.84 3.02
N GLU A 159 -12.84 2.66 3.09
CA GLU A 159 -14.22 2.25 2.76
C GLU A 159 -14.35 2.02 1.26
N GLN A 160 -13.72 2.90 0.47
CA GLN A 160 -13.66 2.83 -0.99
C GLN A 160 -12.97 1.56 -1.47
N ALA A 161 -11.79 1.23 -0.94
CA ALA A 161 -11.06 0.01 -1.28
C ALA A 161 -11.89 -1.26 -0.98
N ARG A 162 -12.61 -1.29 0.16
CA ARG A 162 -13.54 -2.39 0.49
C ARG A 162 -14.72 -2.46 -0.48
N ALA A 163 -15.29 -1.31 -0.85
CA ALA A 163 -16.41 -1.24 -1.76
C ALA A 163 -16.02 -1.67 -3.19
N LEU A 164 -14.87 -1.20 -3.67
CA LEU A 164 -14.26 -1.62 -4.93
C LEU A 164 -13.91 -3.12 -4.91
N GLY A 165 -13.42 -3.63 -3.77
CA GLY A 165 -13.19 -5.04 -3.56
C GLY A 165 -14.47 -5.89 -3.69
N LEU A 166 -15.58 -5.45 -3.08
CA LEU A 166 -16.87 -6.13 -3.21
C LEU A 166 -17.40 -6.05 -4.65
N TYR A 167 -17.34 -4.88 -5.28
CA TYR A 167 -17.68 -4.69 -6.70
C TYR A 167 -16.91 -5.68 -7.59
N ALA A 168 -15.59 -5.75 -7.44
CA ALA A 168 -14.73 -6.64 -8.23
C ALA A 168 -15.04 -8.12 -7.95
N PHE A 169 -15.30 -8.49 -6.69
CA PHE A 169 -15.72 -9.83 -6.32
C PHE A 169 -17.04 -10.23 -6.98
N VAL A 170 -18.04 -9.35 -6.95
CA VAL A 170 -19.36 -9.58 -7.56
C VAL A 170 -19.24 -9.70 -9.08
N ALA A 171 -18.48 -8.81 -9.72
CA ALA A 171 -18.23 -8.87 -11.16
C ALA A 171 -17.53 -10.19 -11.58
N ALA A 172 -16.56 -10.67 -10.78
CA ALA A 172 -15.83 -11.90 -11.06
C ALA A 172 -16.65 -13.19 -10.77
N SER A 173 -17.38 -13.21 -9.66
CA SER A 173 -18.16 -14.40 -9.23
C SER A 173 -19.48 -14.57 -9.98
N GLY A 174 -20.04 -13.48 -10.52
CA GLY A 174 -21.33 -13.50 -11.21
C GLY A 174 -21.40 -14.48 -12.38
N SER A 175 -20.31 -14.68 -13.13
CA SER A 175 -20.31 -15.60 -14.28
C SER A 175 -20.55 -17.05 -13.86
N ALA A 176 -19.86 -17.51 -12.81
CA ALA A 176 -20.01 -18.86 -12.27
C ALA A 176 -21.40 -19.06 -11.65
N ILE A 177 -21.88 -18.08 -10.89
CA ILE A 177 -23.22 -18.09 -10.30
C ILE A 177 -24.27 -18.19 -11.42
N GLY A 178 -24.11 -17.41 -12.49
CA GLY A 178 -25.07 -17.40 -13.59
C GLY A 178 -25.10 -18.70 -14.39
N GLN A 179 -23.96 -19.37 -14.58
CA GLN A 179 -23.94 -20.69 -15.24
C GLN A 179 -24.65 -21.76 -14.40
N LEU A 180 -24.40 -21.79 -13.09
CA LEU A 180 -25.07 -22.72 -12.17
C LEU A 180 -26.55 -22.43 -12.01
N ALA A 181 -26.92 -21.16 -11.83
CA ALA A 181 -28.31 -20.74 -11.72
C ALA A 181 -29.06 -20.96 -13.05
N GLY A 182 -28.43 -20.64 -14.18
CA GLY A 182 -28.97 -20.86 -15.52
C GLY A 182 -29.20 -22.35 -15.80
N ALA A 183 -28.24 -23.21 -15.44
CA ALA A 183 -28.39 -24.65 -15.52
C ALA A 183 -29.57 -25.14 -14.68
N ALA A 184 -29.64 -24.74 -13.41
CA ALA A 184 -30.69 -25.16 -12.50
C ALA A 184 -32.08 -24.69 -12.96
N LEU A 185 -32.22 -23.44 -13.39
CA LEU A 185 -33.48 -22.88 -13.87
C LEU A 185 -33.92 -23.53 -15.19
N THR A 186 -33.00 -23.73 -16.13
CA THR A 186 -33.30 -24.35 -17.42
C THR A 186 -33.69 -25.81 -17.25
N ALA A 187 -33.02 -26.55 -16.36
CA ALA A 187 -33.27 -27.95 -16.12
C ALA A 187 -34.52 -28.24 -15.28
N SER A 188 -34.86 -27.37 -14.32
CA SER A 188 -35.98 -27.59 -13.40
C SER A 188 -37.31 -27.00 -13.89
N LEU A 189 -37.26 -25.95 -14.71
CA LEU A 189 -38.45 -25.21 -15.16
C LEU A 189 -38.48 -25.14 -16.68
N SER A 190 -37.81 -24.12 -17.24
CA SER A 190 -37.60 -23.94 -18.67
C SER A 190 -36.55 -22.86 -18.89
N TRP A 191 -36.00 -22.78 -20.10
CA TRP A 191 -35.04 -21.72 -20.45
C TRP A 191 -35.64 -20.32 -20.30
N HIS A 192 -36.96 -20.12 -20.41
CA HIS A 192 -37.61 -18.82 -20.22
C HIS A 192 -37.37 -18.23 -18.82
N TRP A 193 -37.24 -19.09 -17.80
CA TRP A 193 -37.07 -18.66 -16.42
C TRP A 193 -35.71 -18.03 -16.10
N ILE A 194 -34.69 -18.27 -16.95
CA ILE A 194 -33.41 -17.55 -16.84
C ILE A 194 -33.60 -16.04 -17.05
N PHE A 195 -34.66 -15.64 -17.76
CA PHE A 195 -35.00 -14.24 -17.98
C PHE A 195 -36.06 -13.73 -17.00
N PHE A 196 -37.03 -14.56 -16.60
CA PHE A 196 -38.05 -14.15 -15.62
C PHE A 196 -37.49 -13.90 -14.22
N VAL A 197 -36.42 -14.61 -13.83
CA VAL A 197 -35.78 -14.42 -12.51
C VAL A 197 -35.27 -12.99 -12.31
N ASN A 198 -34.92 -12.29 -13.39
CA ASN A 198 -34.46 -10.91 -13.34
C ASN A 198 -35.58 -9.91 -12.99
N ALA A 199 -36.85 -10.27 -13.21
CA ALA A 199 -38.00 -9.40 -12.97
C ALA A 199 -38.18 -9.03 -11.48
N PRO A 200 -38.32 -10.00 -10.54
CA PRO A 200 -38.47 -9.68 -9.13
C PRO A 200 -37.21 -9.01 -8.55
N ILE A 201 -36.01 -9.48 -8.95
CA ILE A 201 -34.75 -8.91 -8.46
C ILE A 201 -34.60 -7.47 -8.95
N GLY A 202 -34.79 -7.23 -10.25
CA GLY A 202 -34.74 -5.91 -10.86
C GLY A 202 -35.73 -4.93 -10.25
N LEU A 203 -36.98 -5.35 -10.01
CA LEU A 203 -37.98 -4.51 -9.35
C LEU A 203 -37.55 -4.09 -7.94
N VAL A 204 -37.08 -5.03 -7.13
CA VAL A 204 -36.57 -4.73 -5.77
C VAL A 204 -35.38 -3.79 -5.83
N THR A 205 -34.42 -4.03 -6.73
CA THR A 205 -33.23 -3.18 -6.91
C THR A 205 -33.59 -1.78 -7.39
N ILE A 206 -34.58 -1.63 -8.28
CA ILE A 206 -35.08 -0.31 -8.74
C ILE A 206 -35.73 0.44 -7.58
N LEU A 207 -36.61 -0.21 -6.81
CA LEU A 207 -37.29 0.40 -5.66
C LEU A 207 -36.29 0.84 -4.59
N MET A 208 -35.33 -0.02 -4.26
CA MET A 208 -34.27 0.30 -3.30
C MET A 208 -33.32 1.38 -3.83
N GLY A 209 -32.93 1.32 -5.11
CA GLY A 209 -32.05 2.31 -5.73
C GLY A 209 -32.69 3.69 -5.86
N ALA A 210 -34.00 3.75 -6.14
CA ALA A 210 -34.75 5.00 -6.12
C ALA A 210 -34.68 5.69 -4.75
N ARG A 211 -34.69 4.91 -3.66
CA ARG A 211 -34.61 5.40 -2.28
C ARG A 211 -33.17 5.68 -1.80
N LEU A 212 -32.21 4.82 -2.15
CA LEU A 212 -30.87 4.78 -1.54
C LEU A 212 -29.76 5.42 -2.36
N LEU A 213 -29.96 5.69 -3.66
CA LEU A 213 -28.94 6.29 -4.52
C LEU A 213 -29.12 7.80 -4.62
N ASP A 214 -28.01 8.52 -4.75
CA ASP A 214 -27.99 9.97 -5.02
C ASP A 214 -27.70 10.25 -6.49
N ASN A 215 -28.29 11.31 -7.01
CA ASN A 215 -28.11 11.70 -8.41
C ASN A 215 -26.95 12.67 -8.55
N VAL A 216 -25.74 12.14 -8.66
CA VAL A 216 -24.51 12.91 -8.88
C VAL A 216 -24.36 13.24 -10.37
N ARG A 217 -23.99 14.48 -10.69
CA ARG A 217 -23.72 15.00 -12.04
C ARG A 217 -22.35 15.66 -12.06
N ASP A 218 -21.67 15.63 -13.20
CA ASP A 218 -20.41 16.35 -13.37
C ASP A 218 -20.68 17.78 -13.81
N ALA A 219 -20.38 18.76 -12.94
CA ALA A 219 -20.57 20.18 -13.20
C ALA A 219 -19.66 20.71 -14.34
N LYS A 220 -18.57 20.01 -14.65
CA LYS A 220 -17.62 20.37 -15.71
C LYS A 220 -17.89 19.66 -17.04
N ALA A 221 -18.87 18.75 -17.10
CA ALA A 221 -19.21 18.06 -18.34
C ALA A 221 -19.71 19.05 -19.40
N GLY A 222 -18.91 19.25 -20.45
CA GLY A 222 -19.25 20.11 -21.59
C GLY A 222 -20.56 19.72 -22.29
N LYS A 223 -21.09 20.60 -23.12
CA LYS A 223 -22.42 20.45 -23.75
C LYS A 223 -22.37 19.50 -24.96
N GLY A 224 -22.62 18.20 -24.79
CA GLY A 224 -22.97 17.33 -25.93
C GLY A 224 -22.76 15.82 -25.76
N ILE A 225 -23.55 15.06 -26.53
CA ILE A 225 -23.50 13.61 -26.66
C ILE A 225 -23.35 13.25 -28.15
N ASP A 226 -22.50 12.28 -28.47
CA ASP A 226 -22.30 11.80 -29.83
C ASP A 226 -23.21 10.61 -30.18
N TRP A 227 -24.51 10.90 -30.33
CA TRP A 227 -25.50 9.90 -30.75
C TRP A 227 -25.24 9.35 -32.15
N ILE A 228 -24.71 10.19 -33.07
CA ILE A 228 -24.39 9.79 -34.44
C ILE A 228 -23.27 8.75 -34.43
N GLY A 229 -22.20 9.01 -33.67
CA GLY A 229 -21.10 8.06 -33.51
C GLY A 229 -21.56 6.75 -32.90
N ALA A 230 -22.42 6.78 -31.88
CA ALA A 230 -22.93 5.56 -31.25
C ALA A 230 -23.80 4.73 -32.20
N VAL A 231 -24.70 5.36 -32.94
CA VAL A 231 -25.55 4.67 -33.94
C VAL A 231 -24.69 4.10 -35.07
N ALA A 232 -23.67 4.84 -35.54
CA ALA A 232 -22.76 4.35 -36.57
C ALA A 232 -21.93 3.15 -36.08
N LEU A 233 -21.44 3.18 -34.84
CA LEU A 233 -20.69 2.06 -34.25
C LEU A 233 -21.56 0.83 -34.08
N VAL A 234 -22.68 0.93 -33.37
CA VAL A 234 -23.58 -0.21 -33.13
C VAL A 234 -24.16 -0.74 -34.45
N GLY A 235 -24.57 0.16 -35.35
CA GLY A 235 -25.08 -0.19 -36.68
C GLY A 235 -24.03 -0.90 -37.54
N SER A 236 -22.78 -0.43 -37.54
CA SER A 236 -21.69 -1.09 -38.28
C SER A 236 -21.45 -2.51 -37.75
N LEU A 237 -21.37 -2.69 -36.43
CA LEU A 237 -21.12 -3.99 -35.81
C LEU A 237 -22.28 -4.97 -36.02
N MET A 238 -23.51 -4.52 -35.81
CA MET A 238 -24.73 -5.30 -36.10
C MET A 238 -24.74 -5.76 -37.56
N LEU A 239 -24.46 -4.84 -38.50
CA LEU A 239 -24.47 -5.16 -39.92
C LEU A 239 -23.31 -6.06 -40.32
N THR A 240 -22.12 -5.90 -39.72
CA THR A 240 -20.99 -6.82 -39.90
C THR A 240 -21.36 -8.23 -39.46
N VAL A 241 -21.89 -8.39 -38.23
CA VAL A 241 -22.31 -9.70 -37.73
C VAL A 241 -23.42 -10.30 -38.59
N TYR A 242 -24.41 -9.50 -38.99
CA TYR A 242 -25.46 -9.95 -39.91
C TYR A 242 -24.92 -10.41 -41.25
N THR A 243 -23.98 -9.67 -41.83
CA THR A 243 -23.36 -10.05 -43.10
C THR A 243 -22.59 -11.36 -42.99
N ILE A 244 -21.90 -11.60 -41.87
CA ILE A 244 -21.12 -12.83 -41.64
C ILE A 244 -22.06 -14.02 -41.41
N VAL A 245 -23.08 -13.87 -40.57
CA VAL A 245 -24.03 -14.95 -40.24
C VAL A 245 -24.92 -15.30 -41.44
N GLN A 246 -25.27 -14.33 -42.29
CA GLN A 246 -26.16 -14.53 -43.46
C GLN A 246 -25.42 -14.62 -44.81
N ALA A 247 -24.11 -14.91 -44.78
CA ALA A 247 -23.23 -14.88 -45.96
C ALA A 247 -23.72 -15.75 -47.14
N ASP A 248 -24.54 -16.76 -46.87
CA ASP A 248 -25.07 -17.72 -47.85
C ASP A 248 -26.26 -17.17 -48.69
N SER A 249 -26.75 -15.96 -48.38
CA SER A 249 -27.85 -15.31 -49.10
C SER A 249 -27.49 -14.71 -50.48
N GLY A 250 -26.30 -15.05 -51.00
CA GLY A 250 -25.78 -14.68 -52.32
C GLY A 250 -24.62 -13.68 -52.28
N ALA A 251 -23.54 -13.96 -53.04
CA ALA A 251 -22.29 -13.20 -53.02
C ALA A 251 -22.47 -11.68 -53.25
N GLY A 252 -23.40 -11.27 -54.12
CA GLY A 252 -23.69 -9.85 -54.37
C GLY A 252 -24.34 -9.14 -53.18
N ARG A 253 -25.25 -9.81 -52.45
CA ARG A 253 -25.90 -9.26 -51.25
C ARG A 253 -24.90 -9.18 -50.09
N THR A 254 -24.08 -10.20 -49.91
CA THR A 254 -23.00 -10.23 -48.91
C THR A 254 -21.96 -9.14 -49.17
N ALA A 255 -21.54 -8.94 -50.43
CA ALA A 255 -20.63 -7.86 -50.81
C ALA A 255 -21.26 -6.46 -50.59
N LEU A 256 -22.54 -6.29 -50.91
CA LEU A 256 -23.26 -5.04 -50.66
C LEU A 256 -23.35 -4.72 -49.16
N LEU A 257 -23.84 -5.65 -48.35
CA LEU A 257 -24.00 -5.45 -46.90
C LEU A 257 -22.65 -5.29 -46.20
N GLY A 258 -21.63 -6.06 -46.60
CA GLY A 258 -20.27 -5.91 -46.13
C GLY A 258 -19.67 -4.56 -46.51
N GLY A 259 -19.92 -4.08 -47.73
CA GLY A 259 -19.56 -2.74 -48.19
C GLY A 259 -20.22 -1.65 -47.35
N VAL A 260 -21.51 -1.77 -47.06
CA VAL A 260 -22.24 -0.82 -46.20
C VAL A 260 -21.72 -0.86 -44.76
N ALA A 261 -21.44 -2.04 -44.20
CA ALA A 261 -20.87 -2.17 -42.87
C ALA A 261 -19.49 -1.51 -42.77
N LEU A 262 -18.64 -1.73 -43.79
CA LEU A 262 -17.34 -1.07 -43.90
C LEU A 262 -17.48 0.45 -44.05
N LEU A 263 -18.43 0.92 -44.86
CA LEU A 263 -18.72 2.35 -45.02
C LEU A 263 -19.20 2.99 -43.70
N LEU A 264 -20.04 2.31 -42.93
CA LEU A 264 -20.48 2.77 -41.61
C LEU A 264 -19.31 2.83 -40.62
N MET A 265 -18.44 1.82 -40.61
CA MET A 265 -17.26 1.80 -39.74
C MET A 265 -16.25 2.90 -40.13
N VAL A 266 -15.96 3.07 -41.42
CA VAL A 266 -15.10 4.15 -41.92
C VAL A 266 -15.73 5.50 -41.63
N GLY A 267 -17.04 5.63 -41.85
CA GLY A 267 -17.83 6.81 -41.52
C GLY A 267 -17.75 7.17 -40.04
N PHE A 268 -17.87 6.17 -39.14
CA PHE A 268 -17.67 6.32 -37.71
C PHE A 268 -16.26 6.87 -37.39
N VAL A 269 -15.21 6.25 -37.93
CA VAL A 269 -13.82 6.70 -37.69
C VAL A 269 -13.60 8.14 -38.18
N LEU A 270 -14.11 8.49 -39.36
CA LEU A 270 -14.01 9.84 -39.91
C LEU A 270 -14.83 10.86 -39.11
N TRP A 271 -16.00 10.46 -38.60
CA TRP A 271 -16.85 11.27 -37.73
C TRP A 271 -16.18 11.54 -36.38
N GLN A 272 -15.62 10.52 -35.74
CA GLN A 272 -14.88 10.65 -34.47
C GLN A 272 -13.70 11.63 -34.59
N ARG A 273 -13.07 11.74 -35.77
CA ARG A 273 -11.98 12.69 -36.02
C ARG A 273 -12.44 14.14 -36.17
N ARG A 274 -13.71 14.39 -36.50
CA ARG A 274 -14.26 15.72 -36.79
C ARG A 274 -15.18 16.27 -35.70
N THR A 275 -15.85 15.40 -34.95
CA THR A 275 -16.82 15.80 -33.93
C THR A 275 -16.14 16.51 -32.75
N SER A 276 -16.83 17.50 -32.17
CA SER A 276 -16.33 18.26 -31.01
C SER A 276 -16.44 17.50 -29.69
N ASN A 277 -17.27 16.45 -29.62
CA ASN A 277 -17.49 15.62 -28.44
C ASN A 277 -17.37 14.12 -28.80
N PRO A 278 -16.19 13.61 -29.17
CA PRO A 278 -16.04 12.22 -29.62
C PRO A 278 -16.29 11.22 -28.48
N LEU A 279 -16.81 10.03 -28.80
CA LEU A 279 -16.92 8.90 -27.88
C LEU A 279 -15.55 8.41 -27.42
N VAL A 280 -14.58 8.40 -28.34
CA VAL A 280 -13.19 8.05 -28.06
C VAL A 280 -12.30 9.19 -28.58
N PRO A 281 -11.73 10.03 -27.70
CA PRO A 281 -10.83 11.09 -28.11
C PRO A 281 -9.61 10.54 -28.86
N ALA A 282 -9.24 11.19 -29.97
CA ALA A 282 -8.09 10.77 -30.77
C ALA A 282 -6.76 10.81 -29.99
N SER A 283 -6.67 11.63 -28.94
CA SER A 283 -5.52 11.66 -28.02
C SER A 283 -5.29 10.32 -27.32
N VAL A 284 -6.36 9.63 -26.91
CA VAL A 284 -6.31 8.33 -26.23
C VAL A 284 -5.80 7.23 -27.18
N LEU A 285 -6.25 7.23 -28.44
CA LEU A 285 -5.82 6.25 -29.44
C LEU A 285 -4.42 6.50 -30.02
N ARG A 286 -3.83 7.69 -29.81
CA ARG A 286 -2.43 7.96 -30.18
C ARG A 286 -1.44 7.26 -29.25
N ALA A 287 -1.85 6.93 -28.03
CA ALA A 287 -1.01 6.19 -27.11
C ALA A 287 -0.87 4.74 -27.61
N ARG A 288 0.36 4.36 -27.96
CA ARG A 288 0.68 3.06 -28.58
C ARG A 288 0.17 1.88 -27.75
N ASN A 289 0.45 1.88 -26.45
CA ASN A 289 0.00 0.81 -25.55
C ASN A 289 -1.52 0.75 -25.42
N VAL A 290 -2.22 1.89 -25.39
CA VAL A 290 -3.68 1.90 -25.36
C VAL A 290 -4.26 1.29 -26.63
N ALA A 291 -3.79 1.71 -27.82
CA ALA A 291 -4.28 1.20 -29.09
C ALA A 291 -4.03 -0.31 -29.25
N TRP A 292 -2.78 -0.76 -29.04
CA TRP A 292 -2.42 -2.16 -29.25
C TRP A 292 -2.94 -3.09 -28.17
N SER A 293 -3.02 -2.67 -26.90
CA SER A 293 -3.63 -3.49 -25.86
C SER A 293 -5.13 -3.70 -26.10
N ASN A 294 -5.84 -2.73 -26.68
CA ASN A 294 -7.22 -2.94 -27.10
C ASN A 294 -7.32 -3.94 -28.26
N VAL A 295 -6.45 -3.86 -29.27
CA VAL A 295 -6.42 -4.86 -30.36
C VAL A 295 -6.11 -6.26 -29.83
N VAL A 296 -5.10 -6.38 -28.95
CA VAL A 296 -4.73 -7.65 -28.30
C VAL A 296 -5.90 -8.17 -27.47
N LEU A 297 -6.54 -7.33 -26.66
CA LEU A 297 -7.70 -7.71 -25.84
C LEU A 297 -8.87 -8.22 -26.70
N ALA A 298 -9.18 -7.54 -27.81
CA ALA A 298 -10.25 -7.96 -28.73
C ALA A 298 -10.00 -9.36 -29.31
N LEU A 299 -8.76 -9.63 -29.75
CA LEU A 299 -8.38 -10.94 -30.28
C LEU A 299 -8.28 -12.01 -29.18
N MET A 300 -7.77 -11.63 -28.01
CA MET A 300 -7.60 -12.52 -26.85
C MET A 300 -8.93 -13.06 -26.34
N ILE A 301 -10.00 -12.24 -26.36
CA ILE A 301 -11.31 -12.64 -25.83
C ILE A 301 -12.20 -13.34 -26.87
N ALA A 302 -11.90 -13.20 -28.17
CA ALA A 302 -12.69 -13.75 -29.27
C ALA A 302 -12.84 -15.29 -29.19
N GLY A 303 -11.71 -16.01 -29.12
CA GLY A 303 -11.69 -17.47 -29.03
C GLY A 303 -12.37 -18.03 -27.78
N PRO A 304 -12.01 -17.58 -26.55
CA PRO A 304 -12.64 -18.04 -25.31
C PRO A 304 -14.16 -17.81 -25.25
N THR A 305 -14.66 -16.71 -25.82
CA THR A 305 -16.11 -16.45 -25.87
C THR A 305 -16.81 -17.48 -26.74
N ALA A 306 -16.29 -17.71 -27.95
CA ALA A 306 -16.82 -18.74 -28.84
C ALA A 306 -16.68 -20.14 -28.23
N MET A 307 -15.65 -20.38 -27.41
CA MET A 307 -15.48 -21.65 -26.71
C MET A 307 -16.64 -21.98 -25.78
N PHE A 308 -17.12 -21.03 -24.96
CA PHE A 308 -18.30 -21.31 -24.12
C PHE A 308 -19.53 -21.68 -24.95
N PHE A 309 -19.76 -20.99 -26.06
CA PHE A 309 -20.87 -21.28 -26.98
C PHE A 309 -20.72 -22.67 -27.64
N LEU A 310 -19.58 -22.94 -28.27
CA LEU A 310 -19.36 -24.15 -29.06
C LEU A 310 -19.19 -25.40 -28.17
N CYS A 311 -18.51 -25.29 -27.03
CA CYS A 311 -18.43 -26.39 -26.08
C CYS A 311 -19.80 -26.74 -25.49
N ALA A 312 -20.69 -25.76 -25.27
CA ALA A 312 -22.04 -26.07 -24.79
C ALA A 312 -22.81 -26.92 -25.79
N LEU A 313 -22.74 -26.56 -27.07
CA LEU A 313 -23.34 -27.33 -28.15
C LEU A 313 -22.68 -28.71 -28.31
N TYR A 314 -21.36 -28.81 -28.21
CA TYR A 314 -20.65 -30.09 -28.29
C TYR A 314 -21.04 -31.03 -27.14
N LEU A 315 -20.98 -30.56 -25.89
CA LEU A 315 -21.29 -31.38 -24.73
C LEU A 315 -22.73 -31.90 -24.77
N GLN A 316 -23.69 -31.08 -25.21
CA GLN A 316 -25.11 -31.47 -25.24
C GLN A 316 -25.49 -32.23 -26.53
N ASN A 317 -25.14 -31.71 -27.71
CA ASN A 317 -25.60 -32.28 -29.00
C ASN A 317 -24.73 -33.45 -29.50
N VAL A 318 -23.47 -33.57 -29.02
CA VAL A 318 -22.56 -34.67 -29.40
C VAL A 318 -22.39 -35.66 -28.25
N LEU A 319 -22.00 -35.18 -27.06
CA LEU A 319 -21.79 -36.07 -25.90
C LEU A 319 -23.05 -36.39 -25.09
N GLY A 320 -24.18 -35.77 -25.40
CA GLY A 320 -25.47 -36.07 -24.77
C GLY A 320 -25.59 -35.60 -23.31
N PHE A 321 -24.83 -34.60 -22.88
CA PHE A 321 -24.88 -34.09 -21.51
C PHE A 321 -26.26 -33.49 -21.19
N SER A 322 -26.74 -33.77 -19.99
CA SER A 322 -27.88 -33.07 -19.41
C SER A 322 -27.53 -31.60 -19.11
N VAL A 323 -28.56 -30.77 -18.94
CA VAL A 323 -28.41 -29.35 -18.61
C VAL A 323 -27.66 -29.15 -17.27
N TYR A 324 -27.88 -30.04 -16.29
CA TYR A 324 -27.15 -30.00 -15.02
C TYR A 324 -25.67 -30.30 -15.21
N GLU A 325 -25.33 -31.35 -15.97
CA GLU A 325 -23.95 -31.72 -16.26
C GLU A 325 -23.21 -30.62 -17.02
N LEU A 326 -23.88 -29.99 -17.99
CA LEU A 326 -23.34 -28.85 -18.73
C LEU A 326 -23.01 -27.66 -17.81
N GLY A 327 -23.91 -27.34 -16.86
CA GLY A 327 -23.67 -26.29 -15.87
C GLY A 327 -22.45 -26.55 -15.00
N PHE A 328 -22.29 -27.79 -14.51
CA PHE A 328 -21.11 -28.19 -13.72
C PHE A 328 -19.83 -28.27 -14.56
N ALA A 329 -19.93 -28.61 -15.85
CA ALA A 329 -18.80 -28.78 -16.75
C ALA A 329 -17.97 -27.50 -16.92
N PHE A 330 -18.56 -26.31 -16.79
CA PHE A 330 -17.84 -25.04 -16.95
C PHE A 330 -17.37 -24.39 -15.64
N VAL A 331 -17.82 -24.89 -14.48
CA VAL A 331 -17.40 -24.38 -13.16
C VAL A 331 -15.87 -24.38 -12.98
N PRO A 332 -15.11 -25.43 -13.36
CA PRO A 332 -13.66 -25.44 -13.22
C PRO A 332 -12.98 -24.29 -13.97
N ALA A 333 -13.45 -23.96 -15.18
CA ALA A 333 -12.92 -22.85 -15.97
C ALA A 333 -13.21 -21.51 -15.29
N ALA A 334 -14.43 -21.30 -14.79
CA ALA A 334 -14.79 -20.08 -14.08
C ALA A 334 -13.97 -19.89 -12.78
N LEU A 335 -13.75 -20.95 -12.01
CA LEU A 335 -12.88 -20.93 -10.83
C LEU A 335 -11.43 -20.62 -11.19
N ALA A 336 -10.91 -21.21 -12.26
CA ALA A 336 -9.56 -20.95 -12.75
C ALA A 336 -9.38 -19.47 -13.16
N ILE A 337 -10.37 -18.89 -13.86
CA ILE A 337 -10.39 -17.46 -14.22
C ILE A 337 -10.36 -16.60 -12.96
N GLY A 338 -11.26 -16.88 -12.01
CA GLY A 338 -11.37 -16.13 -10.76
C GLY A 338 -10.11 -16.20 -9.90
N ILE A 339 -9.55 -17.40 -9.68
CA ILE A 339 -8.31 -17.60 -8.91
C ILE A 339 -7.12 -16.96 -9.63
N GLY A 340 -7.00 -17.17 -10.94
CA GLY A 340 -5.96 -16.58 -11.78
C GLY A 340 -5.96 -15.05 -11.67
N SER A 341 -7.13 -14.43 -11.87
CA SER A 341 -7.29 -12.97 -11.92
C SER A 341 -7.18 -12.30 -10.55
N LEU A 342 -7.81 -12.86 -9.51
CA LEU A 342 -7.89 -12.22 -8.19
C LEU A 342 -6.71 -12.56 -7.26
N LYS A 343 -6.07 -13.72 -7.45
CA LYS A 343 -5.01 -14.20 -6.53
C LYS A 343 -3.65 -14.31 -7.20
N VAL A 344 -3.56 -14.94 -8.37
CA VAL A 344 -2.27 -15.34 -8.92
C VAL A 344 -1.63 -14.20 -9.70
N ALA A 345 -2.35 -13.61 -10.65
CA ALA A 345 -1.85 -12.53 -11.50
C ALA A 345 -1.35 -11.31 -10.70
N PRO A 346 -2.09 -10.74 -9.73
CA PRO A 346 -1.60 -9.58 -8.97
C PRO A 346 -0.28 -9.86 -8.24
N ARG A 347 -0.08 -11.09 -7.74
CA ARG A 347 1.18 -11.49 -7.08
C ARG A 347 2.35 -11.62 -8.05
N LEU A 348 2.09 -12.11 -9.27
CA LEU A 348 3.11 -12.30 -10.30
C LEU A 348 3.50 -10.97 -10.96
N ILE A 349 2.53 -10.11 -11.26
CA ILE A 349 2.76 -8.78 -11.87
C ILE A 349 3.43 -7.82 -10.86
N ARG A 350 3.36 -8.10 -9.55
CA ARG A 350 4.17 -7.36 -8.56
C ARG A 350 5.66 -7.65 -8.68
N LYS A 351 6.04 -8.83 -9.16
CA LYS A 351 7.45 -9.28 -9.23
C LYS A 351 8.04 -9.21 -10.63
N ASN A 352 7.19 -9.16 -11.65
CA ASN A 352 7.59 -9.24 -13.06
C ASN A 352 6.82 -8.19 -13.88
N ASP A 353 7.37 -7.82 -15.03
CA ASP A 353 6.68 -6.97 -16.00
C ASP A 353 5.35 -7.60 -16.47
N ALA A 354 4.29 -6.79 -16.62
CA ALA A 354 2.96 -7.23 -17.03
C ALA A 354 2.98 -7.98 -18.39
N LYS A 355 3.79 -7.54 -19.35
CA LYS A 355 3.96 -8.17 -20.66
C LYS A 355 4.61 -9.56 -20.55
N VAL A 356 5.55 -9.74 -19.62
CA VAL A 356 6.22 -11.03 -19.39
C VAL A 356 5.25 -12.07 -18.84
N LEU A 357 4.21 -11.67 -18.11
CA LEU A 357 3.13 -12.56 -17.70
C LEU A 357 2.07 -12.76 -18.80
N LEU A 358 1.77 -11.71 -19.56
CA LEU A 358 0.72 -11.72 -20.59
C LEU A 358 0.96 -12.78 -21.68
N VAL A 359 2.19 -12.86 -22.21
CA VAL A 359 2.53 -13.76 -23.33
C VAL A 359 2.39 -15.25 -22.97
N PRO A 360 2.99 -15.76 -21.87
CA PRO A 360 2.77 -17.14 -21.43
C PRO A 360 1.30 -17.44 -21.10
N ALA A 361 0.57 -16.49 -20.53
CA ALA A 361 -0.85 -16.68 -20.22
C ALA A 361 -1.69 -16.86 -21.49
N MET A 362 -1.47 -16.06 -22.54
CA MET A 362 -2.12 -16.26 -23.84
C MET A 362 -1.67 -17.56 -24.52
N ALA A 363 -0.42 -18.00 -24.32
CA ALA A 363 0.05 -19.28 -24.84
C ALA A 363 -0.71 -20.47 -24.20
N LEU A 364 -1.06 -20.40 -22.91
CA LEU A 364 -1.93 -21.39 -22.27
C LEU A 364 -3.33 -21.41 -22.92
N MET A 365 -3.89 -20.24 -23.21
CA MET A 365 -5.19 -20.15 -23.89
C MET A 365 -5.12 -20.73 -25.30
N ALA A 366 -4.05 -20.43 -26.05
CA ALA A 366 -3.81 -20.98 -27.37
C ALA A 366 -3.70 -22.51 -27.31
N LEU A 367 -2.95 -23.04 -26.35
CA LEU A 367 -2.82 -24.48 -26.16
C LEU A 367 -4.17 -25.14 -25.87
N GLY A 368 -5.01 -24.54 -25.00
CA GLY A 368 -6.34 -25.05 -24.74
C GLY A 368 -7.25 -25.03 -25.97
N LEU A 369 -7.24 -23.95 -26.77
CA LEU A 369 -7.98 -23.90 -28.04
C LEU A 369 -7.47 -24.95 -29.05
N LEU A 370 -6.15 -25.19 -29.10
CA LEU A 370 -5.56 -26.21 -29.96
C LEU A 370 -5.94 -27.65 -29.53
N LEU A 371 -6.10 -27.89 -28.22
CA LEU A 371 -6.61 -29.17 -27.72
C LEU A 371 -8.09 -29.34 -28.09
N LEU A 372 -8.90 -28.28 -27.94
CA LEU A 372 -10.30 -28.30 -28.38
C LEU A 372 -10.45 -28.50 -29.90
N ALA A 373 -9.48 -28.05 -30.70
CA ALA A 373 -9.45 -28.30 -32.13
C ALA A 373 -9.21 -29.78 -32.50
N ARG A 374 -9.00 -30.66 -31.52
CA ARG A 374 -8.76 -32.11 -31.72
C ARG A 374 -9.77 -32.99 -30.97
N ILE A 375 -10.90 -32.42 -30.51
CA ILE A 375 -11.92 -33.18 -29.78
C ILE A 375 -12.52 -34.28 -30.66
N PRO A 376 -12.58 -35.54 -30.22
CA PRO A 376 -13.12 -36.65 -31.02
C PRO A 376 -14.65 -36.74 -30.90
N ALA A 377 -15.32 -37.34 -31.88
CA ALA A 377 -16.79 -37.44 -31.89
C ALA A 377 -17.35 -38.35 -30.77
N ASP A 378 -16.53 -39.24 -30.23
CA ASP A 378 -16.79 -40.12 -29.08
C ASP A 378 -16.01 -39.69 -27.83
N GLY A 379 -15.75 -38.39 -27.69
CA GLY A 379 -14.87 -37.84 -26.66
C GLY A 379 -15.35 -37.97 -25.22
N SER A 380 -14.38 -37.91 -24.31
CA SER A 380 -14.59 -37.90 -22.87
C SER A 380 -14.37 -36.50 -22.32
N TYR A 381 -15.32 -35.99 -21.52
CA TYR A 381 -15.18 -34.70 -20.86
C TYR A 381 -13.87 -34.59 -20.06
N TRP A 382 -13.50 -35.63 -19.33
CA TRP A 382 -12.33 -35.60 -18.44
C TRP A 382 -10.99 -35.54 -19.17
N VAL A 383 -10.94 -36.08 -20.40
CA VAL A 383 -9.69 -36.20 -21.18
C VAL A 383 -9.61 -35.10 -22.24
N ASP A 384 -10.70 -34.86 -22.96
CA ASP A 384 -10.69 -34.02 -24.15
C ASP A 384 -11.13 -32.57 -23.87
N VAL A 385 -12.02 -32.35 -22.90
CA VAL A 385 -12.64 -31.04 -22.65
C VAL A 385 -12.07 -30.36 -21.40
N LEU A 386 -12.07 -31.04 -20.24
CA LEU A 386 -11.67 -30.47 -18.96
C LEU A 386 -10.25 -29.89 -18.97
N PRO A 387 -9.21 -30.60 -19.49
CA PRO A 387 -7.86 -30.04 -19.53
C PRO A 387 -7.79 -28.78 -20.39
N ALA A 388 -8.53 -28.75 -21.49
CA ALA A 388 -8.54 -27.64 -22.42
C ALA A 388 -9.23 -26.40 -21.84
N ILE A 389 -10.41 -26.55 -21.23
CA ILE A 389 -11.13 -25.43 -20.59
C ILE A 389 -10.39 -24.91 -19.34
N LEU A 390 -9.65 -25.77 -18.63
CA LEU A 390 -8.79 -25.36 -17.52
C LEU A 390 -7.62 -24.51 -18.01
N LEU A 391 -6.94 -24.91 -19.10
CA LEU A 391 -5.87 -24.13 -19.70
C LEU A 391 -6.37 -22.75 -20.18
N ILE A 392 -7.54 -22.72 -20.84
CA ILE A 392 -8.18 -21.48 -21.25
C ILE A 392 -8.56 -20.63 -20.03
N GLY A 393 -9.12 -21.24 -18.98
CA GLY A 393 -9.53 -20.53 -17.77
C GLY A 393 -8.35 -19.94 -16.99
N ILE A 394 -7.29 -20.73 -16.76
CA ILE A 394 -6.05 -20.28 -16.12
C ILE A 394 -5.41 -19.17 -16.96
N GLY A 395 -5.27 -19.38 -18.27
CA GLY A 395 -4.70 -18.40 -19.18
C GLY A 395 -5.49 -17.09 -19.20
N SER A 396 -6.82 -17.15 -19.29
CA SER A 396 -7.70 -15.97 -19.25
C SER A 396 -7.58 -15.21 -17.93
N GLY A 397 -7.57 -15.92 -16.80
CA GLY A 397 -7.39 -15.34 -15.47
C GLY A 397 -6.02 -14.68 -15.30
N LEU A 398 -4.96 -15.26 -15.89
CA LEU A 398 -3.61 -14.70 -15.82
C LEU A 398 -3.36 -13.56 -16.82
N ALA A 399 -4.03 -13.56 -17.98
CA ALA A 399 -3.82 -12.60 -19.06
C ALA A 399 -4.66 -11.31 -18.91
N THR A 400 -5.85 -11.39 -18.29
CA THR A 400 -6.76 -10.24 -18.20
C THR A 400 -6.22 -9.09 -17.33
N PRO A 401 -5.72 -9.31 -16.11
CA PRO A 401 -5.13 -8.22 -15.31
C PRO A 401 -3.93 -7.53 -15.95
N PRO A 402 -2.92 -8.22 -16.53
CA PRO A 402 -1.78 -7.54 -17.13
C PRO A 402 -2.14 -6.76 -18.40
N VAL A 403 -3.07 -7.22 -19.25
CA VAL A 403 -3.49 -6.43 -20.42
C VAL A 403 -4.23 -5.15 -20.02
N LEU A 404 -5.07 -5.23 -18.98
CA LEU A 404 -5.72 -4.04 -18.37
C LEU A 404 -4.68 -3.07 -17.81
N ARG A 405 -3.68 -3.59 -17.10
CA ARG A 405 -2.61 -2.80 -16.50
C ARG A 405 -1.80 -2.05 -17.56
N ILE A 406 -1.37 -2.73 -18.63
CA ILE A 406 -0.63 -2.10 -19.73
C ILE A 406 -1.48 -1.06 -20.47
N ALA A 407 -2.77 -1.32 -20.64
CA ALA A 407 -3.68 -0.38 -21.30
C ALA A 407 -4.00 0.87 -20.46
N LEU A 408 -3.94 0.75 -19.15
CA LEU A 408 -4.15 1.84 -18.19
C LEU A 408 -2.85 2.49 -17.72
N ALA A 409 -1.69 2.00 -18.19
CA ALA A 409 -0.40 2.61 -17.91
C ALA A 409 -0.37 4.07 -18.40
N ASP A 410 0.18 4.96 -17.57
CA ASP A 410 0.24 6.41 -17.81
C ASP A 410 -1.14 7.05 -18.10
N ALA A 411 -2.22 6.48 -17.56
CA ALA A 411 -3.53 7.11 -17.60
C ALA A 411 -3.55 8.31 -16.64
N THR A 412 -3.99 9.45 -17.13
CA THR A 412 -4.26 10.61 -16.28
C THR A 412 -5.65 10.46 -15.67
N LEU A 413 -5.91 11.20 -14.59
CA LEU A 413 -7.23 11.20 -13.96
C LEU A 413 -8.35 11.55 -14.95
N ASP A 414 -8.08 12.48 -15.87
CA ASP A 414 -9.02 12.95 -16.89
C ASP A 414 -9.32 11.91 -17.99
N ASP A 415 -8.41 10.96 -18.26
CA ASP A 415 -8.58 9.98 -19.34
C ASP A 415 -8.77 8.53 -18.87
N SER A 416 -8.52 8.23 -17.58
CA SER A 416 -8.66 6.91 -16.97
C SER A 416 -10.05 6.28 -17.18
N GLY A 417 -11.12 7.05 -16.98
CA GLY A 417 -12.50 6.59 -17.17
C GLY A 417 -12.79 6.23 -18.63
N ILE A 418 -12.32 7.04 -19.58
CA ILE A 418 -12.47 6.78 -21.02
C ILE A 418 -11.65 5.56 -21.43
N ARG A 419 -10.41 5.42 -20.95
CA ARG A 419 -9.56 4.25 -21.23
C ARG A 419 -10.15 2.96 -20.68
N SER A 420 -10.67 2.97 -19.45
CA SER A 420 -11.36 1.83 -18.83
C SER A 420 -12.64 1.47 -19.59
N GLY A 421 -13.46 2.47 -19.92
CA GLY A 421 -14.66 2.28 -20.73
C GLY A 421 -14.36 1.73 -22.12
N LEU A 422 -13.26 2.16 -22.74
CA LEU A 422 -12.80 1.65 -24.03
C LEU A 422 -12.40 0.17 -23.91
N LEU A 423 -11.65 -0.22 -22.88
CA LEU A 423 -11.28 -1.62 -22.66
C LEU A 423 -12.48 -2.55 -22.50
N ASN A 424 -13.48 -2.12 -21.73
CA ASN A 424 -14.70 -2.91 -21.55
C ASN A 424 -15.51 -2.99 -22.87
N THR A 425 -15.62 -1.88 -23.59
CA THR A 425 -16.25 -1.84 -24.91
C THR A 425 -15.56 -2.80 -25.89
N THR A 426 -14.23 -2.76 -25.94
CA THR A 426 -13.40 -3.62 -26.77
C THR A 426 -13.52 -5.09 -26.40
N GLN A 427 -13.61 -5.41 -25.11
CA GLN A 427 -13.85 -6.77 -24.64
C GLN A 427 -15.17 -7.31 -25.21
N GLN A 428 -16.27 -6.55 -25.09
CA GLN A 428 -17.58 -7.00 -25.57
C GLN A 428 -17.67 -7.08 -27.09
N ILE A 429 -17.07 -6.13 -27.80
CA ILE A 429 -17.00 -6.15 -29.26
C ILE A 429 -16.15 -7.33 -29.75
N GLY A 430 -14.99 -7.58 -29.12
CA GLY A 430 -14.13 -8.72 -29.44
C GLY A 430 -14.84 -10.05 -29.22
N SER A 431 -15.57 -10.19 -28.10
CA SER A 431 -16.43 -11.33 -27.81
C SER A 431 -17.49 -11.56 -28.88
N ALA A 432 -18.20 -10.49 -29.29
CA ALA A 432 -19.25 -10.57 -30.29
C ALA A 432 -18.73 -10.92 -31.69
N LEU A 433 -17.65 -10.27 -32.13
CA LEU A 433 -17.03 -10.53 -33.43
C LEU A 433 -16.40 -11.94 -33.48
N GLY A 434 -15.76 -12.38 -32.39
CA GLY A 434 -15.23 -13.73 -32.28
C GLY A 434 -16.31 -14.77 -32.49
N LEU A 435 -17.41 -14.67 -31.73
CA LEU A 435 -18.54 -15.58 -31.87
C LEU A 435 -19.20 -15.49 -33.26
N ALA A 436 -19.34 -14.28 -33.81
CA ALA A 436 -19.92 -14.05 -35.13
C ALA A 436 -19.12 -14.70 -36.27
N VAL A 437 -17.80 -14.87 -36.11
CA VAL A 437 -16.96 -15.56 -37.10
C VAL A 437 -16.93 -17.07 -36.84
N LEU A 438 -16.71 -17.46 -35.58
CA LEU A 438 -16.42 -18.85 -35.21
C LEU A 438 -17.67 -19.74 -35.29
N ALA A 439 -18.86 -19.24 -34.93
CA ALA A 439 -20.08 -20.04 -34.98
C ALA A 439 -20.53 -20.38 -36.42
N PRO A 440 -20.56 -19.43 -37.38
CA PRO A 440 -20.84 -19.77 -38.78
C PRO A 440 -19.78 -20.67 -39.42
N VAL A 441 -18.50 -20.54 -39.06
CA VAL A 441 -17.45 -21.49 -39.51
C VAL A 441 -17.78 -22.91 -39.06
N ALA A 442 -18.17 -23.10 -37.78
CA ALA A 442 -18.57 -24.41 -37.29
C ALA A 442 -19.80 -24.95 -38.03
N ALA A 443 -20.83 -24.11 -38.22
CA ALA A 443 -22.06 -24.50 -38.89
C ALA A 443 -21.84 -24.89 -40.36
N ASN A 444 -21.09 -24.09 -41.13
CA ASN A 444 -20.86 -24.34 -42.55
C ASN A 444 -20.06 -25.63 -42.80
N VAL A 445 -19.05 -25.90 -41.96
CA VAL A 445 -18.27 -27.14 -42.04
C VAL A 445 -19.15 -28.34 -41.68
N ALA A 446 -19.95 -28.24 -40.62
CA ALA A 446 -20.89 -29.30 -40.24
C ALA A 446 -21.95 -29.57 -41.33
N GLU A 447 -22.51 -28.53 -41.94
CA GLU A 447 -23.48 -28.65 -43.04
C GLU A 447 -22.85 -29.30 -44.28
N SER A 448 -21.58 -28.97 -44.59
CA SER A 448 -20.85 -29.58 -45.70
C SER A 448 -20.61 -31.07 -45.47
N ALA A 449 -20.14 -31.47 -44.28
CA ALA A 449 -19.94 -32.87 -43.92
C ALA A 449 -21.27 -33.67 -43.87
N LEU A 450 -22.35 -33.05 -43.38
CA LEU A 450 -23.69 -33.62 -43.44
C LEU A 450 -24.15 -33.86 -44.89
N ALA A 451 -23.88 -32.92 -45.80
CA ALA A 451 -24.20 -33.05 -47.22
C ALA A 451 -23.38 -34.16 -47.91
N GLU A 452 -22.18 -34.45 -47.40
CA GLU A 452 -21.33 -35.57 -47.83
C GLU A 452 -21.77 -36.92 -47.24
N GLY A 453 -22.78 -36.94 -46.37
CA GLY A 453 -23.39 -38.16 -45.83
C GLY A 453 -22.80 -38.63 -44.50
N GLU A 454 -22.01 -37.80 -43.82
CA GLU A 454 -21.46 -38.13 -42.51
C GLU A 454 -22.54 -38.19 -41.41
N ALA A 455 -22.25 -38.94 -40.34
CA ALA A 455 -23.11 -38.97 -39.16
C ALA A 455 -23.13 -37.59 -38.47
N ALA A 456 -24.30 -37.16 -38.00
CA ALA A 456 -24.47 -35.82 -37.43
C ALA A 456 -23.52 -35.48 -36.28
N ALA A 457 -23.20 -36.44 -35.42
CA ALA A 457 -22.23 -36.27 -34.33
C ALA A 457 -20.81 -36.00 -34.85
N VAL A 458 -20.40 -36.67 -35.93
CA VAL A 458 -19.08 -36.49 -36.56
C VAL A 458 -19.02 -35.13 -37.25
N ALA A 459 -20.01 -34.83 -38.10
CA ALA A 459 -20.09 -33.56 -38.82
C ALA A 459 -20.09 -32.33 -37.88
N LEU A 460 -20.86 -32.37 -36.78
CA LEU A 460 -20.85 -31.31 -35.76
C LEU A 460 -19.46 -31.18 -35.11
N THR A 461 -18.82 -32.31 -34.81
CA THR A 461 -17.49 -32.33 -34.20
C THR A 461 -16.44 -31.71 -35.13
N GLU A 462 -16.45 -32.04 -36.42
CA GLU A 462 -15.56 -31.42 -37.41
C GLU A 462 -15.76 -29.90 -37.50
N GLY A 463 -17.02 -29.45 -37.47
CA GLY A 463 -17.35 -28.03 -37.41
C GLY A 463 -16.75 -27.34 -36.19
N PHE A 464 -16.92 -27.94 -35.00
CA PHE A 464 -16.34 -27.39 -33.77
C PHE A 464 -14.81 -27.38 -33.82
N GLN A 465 -14.17 -28.46 -34.28
CA GLN A 465 -12.72 -28.54 -34.44
C GLN A 465 -12.18 -27.40 -35.31
N MET A 466 -12.81 -27.17 -36.47
CA MET A 466 -12.41 -26.10 -37.39
C MET A 466 -12.59 -24.71 -36.79
N ALA A 467 -13.69 -24.47 -36.07
CA ALA A 467 -13.87 -23.22 -35.35
C ALA A 467 -12.78 -23.04 -34.26
N PHE A 468 -12.51 -24.05 -33.44
CA PHE A 468 -11.44 -23.97 -32.45
C PHE A 468 -10.05 -23.73 -33.05
N LEU A 469 -9.78 -24.30 -34.24
CA LEU A 469 -8.55 -24.07 -34.98
C LEU A 469 -8.43 -22.61 -35.48
N VAL A 470 -9.52 -22.03 -35.98
CA VAL A 470 -9.58 -20.60 -36.33
C VAL A 470 -9.38 -19.75 -35.07
N GLY A 471 -10.01 -20.13 -33.96
CA GLY A 471 -9.84 -19.49 -32.66
C GLY A 471 -8.38 -19.51 -32.19
N PHE A 472 -7.69 -20.64 -32.33
CA PHE A 472 -6.26 -20.76 -32.10
C PHE A 472 -5.46 -19.78 -32.96
N GLY A 473 -5.77 -19.66 -34.25
CA GLY A 473 -5.16 -18.68 -35.16
C GLY A 473 -5.31 -17.24 -34.67
N THR A 474 -6.50 -16.86 -34.18
CA THR A 474 -6.73 -15.51 -33.62
C THR A 474 -5.89 -15.26 -32.36
N MET A 475 -5.73 -16.29 -31.50
CA MET A 475 -4.89 -16.19 -30.30
C MET A 475 -3.40 -16.08 -30.64
N VAL A 476 -2.93 -16.83 -31.65
CA VAL A 476 -1.55 -16.70 -32.15
C VAL A 476 -1.31 -15.28 -32.68
N ALA A 477 -2.26 -14.70 -33.43
CA ALA A 477 -2.17 -13.31 -33.86
C ALA A 477 -2.12 -12.33 -32.67
N ALA A 478 -2.92 -12.56 -31.63
CA ALA A 478 -2.88 -11.77 -30.40
C ALA A 478 -1.50 -11.85 -29.71
N ILE A 479 -0.90 -13.05 -29.63
CA ILE A 479 0.43 -13.27 -29.07
C ILE A 479 1.51 -12.52 -29.87
N VAL A 480 1.48 -12.63 -31.21
CA VAL A 480 2.42 -11.93 -32.09
C VAL A 480 2.30 -10.41 -31.88
N LEU A 481 1.09 -9.87 -31.86
CA LEU A 481 0.87 -8.44 -31.62
C LEU A 481 1.29 -8.01 -30.22
N ALA A 482 1.06 -8.82 -29.19
CA ALA A 482 1.52 -8.52 -27.84
C ALA A 482 3.06 -8.50 -27.76
N ILE A 483 3.75 -9.41 -28.46
CA ILE A 483 5.22 -9.46 -28.48
C ILE A 483 5.80 -8.23 -29.20
N PHE A 484 5.28 -7.88 -30.39
CA PHE A 484 5.90 -6.86 -31.25
C PHE A 484 5.29 -5.46 -31.14
N ALA A 485 4.00 -5.36 -30.82
CA ALA A 485 3.26 -4.09 -30.87
C ALA A 485 3.11 -3.42 -29.50
N VAL A 486 2.85 -4.20 -28.45
CA VAL A 486 2.71 -3.73 -27.06
C VAL A 486 4.09 -3.53 -26.42
N GLN A 487 4.31 -2.42 -25.72
CA GLN A 487 5.57 -2.14 -25.01
C GLN A 487 5.50 -2.59 -23.56
N SER A 488 6.67 -2.93 -22.98
CA SER A 488 6.83 -3.29 -21.57
C SER A 488 6.30 -2.17 -20.68
N GLU A 489 5.58 -2.51 -19.63
CA GLU A 489 5.08 -1.54 -18.65
C GLU A 489 6.19 -1.10 -17.71
N VAL A 490 7.18 -1.95 -17.41
CA VAL A 490 8.34 -1.59 -16.59
C VAL A 490 9.14 -0.54 -17.35
N PRO A 491 9.08 0.73 -16.94
CA PRO A 491 10.15 1.61 -17.31
C PRO A 491 11.36 1.15 -16.45
N LYS A 492 12.56 1.11 -17.03
CA LYS A 492 13.78 0.66 -16.31
C LYS A 492 14.15 1.52 -15.08
N THR A 493 13.30 2.48 -14.76
CA THR A 493 13.22 3.46 -13.68
C THR A 493 11.85 4.14 -13.89
N ALA A 494 11.34 5.00 -13.01
CA ALA A 494 10.31 5.98 -13.43
C ALA A 494 10.72 6.67 -14.77
N PRO A 495 9.79 7.28 -15.53
CA PRO A 495 10.20 8.17 -16.62
C PRO A 495 11.27 9.11 -16.07
N GLN A 496 12.49 9.06 -16.63
CA GLN A 496 13.65 9.85 -16.16
C GLN A 496 13.37 11.35 -16.13
N SER A 497 12.28 11.78 -16.75
CA SER A 497 11.77 13.15 -16.80
C SER A 497 10.86 13.57 -15.63
N LEU A 498 10.38 12.64 -14.80
CA LEU A 498 9.44 12.93 -13.68
C LEU A 498 10.11 12.93 -12.31
N ASP A 499 11.31 12.36 -12.22
CA ASP A 499 12.13 12.38 -11.02
C ASP A 499 13.53 12.91 -11.41
N GLU A 500 13.76 14.20 -11.14
CA GLU A 500 15.05 14.83 -11.36
C GLU A 500 16.16 14.19 -10.50
N THR A 501 15.81 13.38 -9.49
CA THR A 501 16.77 12.59 -8.68
C THR A 501 17.15 11.24 -9.32
N THR A 502 16.40 10.72 -10.29
CA THR A 502 16.76 9.52 -11.08
C THR A 502 17.36 9.81 -12.46
N THR A 503 17.31 11.05 -12.96
CA THR A 503 18.46 11.53 -13.74
C THR A 503 19.63 11.50 -12.79
N ALA A 504 20.42 10.42 -12.80
CA ALA A 504 21.73 10.45 -12.20
C ALA A 504 22.39 11.72 -12.74
N PRO A 505 22.62 12.75 -11.90
CA PRO A 505 23.34 13.93 -12.36
C PRO A 505 24.63 13.41 -12.98
N ASP A 506 25.20 14.12 -13.95
CA ASP A 506 26.58 13.81 -14.30
C ASP A 506 27.45 14.17 -13.09
N LEU A 507 27.53 13.25 -12.12
CA LEU A 507 28.27 13.37 -10.88
C LEU A 507 29.79 13.50 -11.15
N ARG A 508 30.20 13.43 -12.42
CA ARG A 508 31.58 13.70 -12.82
C ARG A 508 31.90 15.20 -12.81
N LYS A 509 30.91 16.06 -13.07
CA LYS A 509 31.03 17.51 -13.10
C LYS A 509 29.87 18.18 -12.38
N VAL A 510 30.16 18.79 -11.25
CA VAL A 510 29.16 19.44 -10.40
C VAL A 510 29.34 20.94 -10.46
N ASP A 511 28.24 21.68 -10.59
CA ASP A 511 28.26 23.13 -10.48
C ASP A 511 28.69 23.55 -9.07
N GLN A 512 29.81 24.26 -8.97
CA GLN A 512 30.40 24.72 -7.70
C GLN A 512 30.02 26.18 -7.37
N THR A 513 29.09 26.78 -8.12
CA THR A 513 28.66 28.18 -7.90
C THR A 513 28.14 28.38 -6.47
N GLY A 514 28.77 29.27 -5.71
CA GLY A 514 28.42 29.55 -4.32
C GLY A 514 28.76 28.43 -3.34
N ALA A 515 29.60 27.45 -3.72
CA ALA A 515 29.99 26.34 -2.85
C ALA A 515 31.23 26.61 -1.99
N ALA A 516 32.16 27.45 -2.45
CA ALA A 516 33.43 27.72 -1.77
C ALA A 516 33.27 28.69 -0.58
N ASP A 517 34.00 28.44 0.50
CA ASP A 517 34.09 29.28 1.70
C ASP A 517 32.71 29.71 2.26
N PRO A 518 31.76 28.79 2.49
CA PRO A 518 30.45 29.14 3.04
C PRO A 518 30.57 29.63 4.48
N ASP A 519 29.63 30.47 4.92
CA ASP A 519 29.57 30.91 6.32
C ASP A 519 29.27 29.71 7.23
N PHE A 520 28.38 28.81 6.80
CA PHE A 520 28.02 27.58 7.51
C PHE A 520 28.09 26.35 6.61
N LEU A 521 28.82 25.32 7.04
CA LEU A 521 28.87 24.01 6.38
C LEU A 521 28.24 22.95 7.28
N ALA A 522 27.17 22.31 6.79
CA ALA A 522 26.56 21.15 7.42
C ALA A 522 27.06 19.86 6.76
N VAL A 523 27.73 19.00 7.55
CA VAL A 523 28.12 17.64 7.15
C VAL A 523 27.16 16.64 7.76
N GLY A 524 26.34 16.01 6.91
CA GLY A 524 25.17 15.20 7.29
C GLY A 524 23.90 16.06 7.40
N LEU A 525 22.89 15.82 6.55
CA LEU A 525 21.64 16.59 6.55
C LEU A 525 20.54 15.92 7.36
N GLY A 526 20.84 15.68 8.64
CA GLY A 526 19.82 15.38 9.65
C GLY A 526 19.04 16.63 10.09
N GLY A 527 17.99 16.43 10.90
CA GLY A 527 17.13 17.52 11.37
C GLY A 527 17.88 18.65 12.07
N ALA A 528 18.86 18.31 12.93
CA ALA A 528 19.68 19.30 13.64
C ALA A 528 20.41 20.26 12.69
N ASN A 529 21.09 19.70 11.68
CA ASN A 529 21.85 20.47 10.71
C ASN A 529 20.95 21.25 9.74
N MET A 530 19.83 20.67 9.29
CA MET A 530 18.88 21.40 8.44
C MET A 530 18.24 22.58 9.18
N MET A 531 17.85 22.41 10.46
CA MET A 531 17.38 23.50 11.30
C MET A 531 18.46 24.58 11.52
N ALA A 532 19.71 24.18 11.77
CA ALA A 532 20.83 25.11 11.91
C ALA A 532 21.12 25.88 10.60
N MET A 533 21.00 25.22 9.45
CA MET A 533 21.09 25.87 8.14
C MET A 533 19.99 26.91 7.98
N LEU A 534 18.74 26.58 8.31
CA LEU A 534 17.61 27.53 8.21
C LEU A 534 17.81 28.75 9.10
N TRP A 535 18.24 28.57 10.34
CA TRP A 535 18.62 29.69 11.23
C TRP A 535 19.74 30.54 10.65
N SER A 536 20.76 29.91 10.07
CA SER A 536 21.89 30.61 9.45
C SER A 536 21.43 31.44 8.23
N ILE A 537 20.58 30.89 7.37
CA ILE A 537 19.99 31.62 6.23
C ILE A 537 19.12 32.77 6.74
N ALA A 538 18.26 32.55 7.75
CA ALA A 538 17.43 33.60 8.34
C ALA A 538 18.26 34.77 8.92
N MET A 539 19.50 34.48 9.36
CA MET A 539 20.48 35.47 9.81
C MET A 539 21.31 36.10 8.69
N GLY A 540 21.06 35.75 7.42
CA GLY A 540 21.76 36.31 6.27
C GLY A 540 23.07 35.61 5.91
N ARG A 541 23.28 34.36 6.35
CA ARG A 541 24.50 33.59 6.12
C ARG A 541 24.34 32.64 4.93
N ARG A 542 25.41 32.44 4.17
CA ARG A 542 25.47 31.44 3.09
C ARG A 542 25.78 30.07 3.64
N VAL A 543 24.98 29.08 3.25
CA VAL A 543 25.06 27.73 3.79
C VAL A 543 25.35 26.70 2.70
N VAL A 544 26.13 25.68 3.05
CA VAL A 544 26.35 24.49 2.22
C VAL A 544 25.99 23.26 3.03
N GLY A 545 25.18 22.39 2.43
CA GLY A 545 24.79 21.10 2.98
C GLY A 545 25.44 19.97 2.20
N VAL A 546 26.09 19.03 2.90
CA VAL A 546 26.67 17.82 2.30
C VAL A 546 25.98 16.61 2.88
N GLU A 547 25.41 15.78 2.00
CA GLU A 547 24.64 14.61 2.38
C GLU A 547 25.19 13.33 1.72
N LEU A 548 25.39 12.33 2.58
CA LEU A 548 25.88 11.00 2.23
C LEU A 548 24.79 10.11 1.60
N ARG A 549 23.52 10.48 1.74
CA ARG A 549 22.32 9.71 1.36
C ARG A 549 21.41 10.52 0.42
N GLY A 550 21.19 10.04 -0.80
CA GLY A 550 20.33 10.70 -1.79
C GLY A 550 18.91 11.02 -1.30
N ASP A 551 18.43 10.29 -0.29
CA ASP A 551 17.17 10.47 0.42
C ASP A 551 17.42 10.44 1.94
N PRO A 552 16.73 11.24 2.77
CA PRO A 552 16.82 11.15 4.22
C PRO A 552 16.12 9.87 4.73
N TYR A 553 16.69 8.69 4.43
CA TYR A 553 16.25 7.44 5.07
C TYR A 553 16.75 7.41 6.52
N LEU A 554 15.94 7.98 7.40
CA LEU A 554 15.78 7.51 8.77
C LEU A 554 14.49 6.71 8.81
N THR A 555 14.62 5.43 9.12
CA THR A 555 13.54 4.47 9.21
C THR A 555 12.40 5.01 10.06
N LEU A 556 11.28 5.28 9.39
CA LEU A 556 9.91 5.46 9.88
C LEU A 556 9.84 5.38 11.41
N THR A 557 10.00 6.52 12.08
CA THR A 557 9.70 6.65 13.51
C THR A 557 8.84 7.89 13.63
N GLN A 558 7.72 7.79 14.35
CA GLN A 558 7.02 8.98 14.76
C GLN A 558 7.78 9.61 15.92
N TRP A 559 7.98 10.92 15.85
CA TRP A 559 8.66 11.66 16.89
C TRP A 559 7.65 12.25 17.87
N LYS A 560 8.01 12.17 19.15
CA LYS A 560 7.43 13.00 20.21
C LYS A 560 7.95 14.41 19.98
N VAL A 561 7.09 15.38 19.65
CA VAL A 561 7.51 16.73 19.29
C VAL A 561 7.01 17.75 20.31
N SER A 562 7.94 18.56 20.83
CA SER A 562 7.61 19.72 21.65
C SER A 562 6.96 20.82 20.81
N ALA A 563 6.16 21.68 21.45
CA ALA A 563 5.66 22.91 20.84
C ALA A 563 6.79 23.81 20.32
N ASP A 564 7.99 23.72 20.92
CA ASP A 564 9.17 24.49 20.51
C ASP A 564 9.54 24.29 19.03
N ILE A 565 9.31 23.09 18.44
CA ILE A 565 9.58 22.90 17.00
C ILE A 565 8.70 23.85 16.17
N TYR A 566 7.40 23.91 16.46
CA TYR A 566 6.49 24.82 15.77
C TYR A 566 6.93 26.29 15.92
N HIS A 567 7.33 26.70 17.13
CA HIS A 567 7.82 28.05 17.38
C HIS A 567 9.11 28.37 16.62
N HIS A 568 10.04 27.42 16.54
CA HIS A 568 11.27 27.59 15.76
C HIS A 568 10.96 27.80 14.28
N LEU A 569 10.09 26.98 13.69
CA LEU A 569 9.67 27.12 12.29
C LEU A 569 8.99 28.48 12.04
N ALA A 570 8.11 28.91 12.94
CA ALA A 570 7.39 30.18 12.80
C ALA A 570 8.32 31.40 12.88
N VAL A 571 9.29 31.38 13.81
CA VAL A 571 10.27 32.47 13.93
C VAL A 571 11.22 32.48 12.73
N ILE A 572 11.64 31.33 12.23
CA ILE A 572 12.44 31.22 11.00
C ILE A 572 11.66 31.82 9.82
N ASP A 573 10.41 31.43 9.61
CA ASP A 573 9.58 31.96 8.53
C ASP A 573 9.43 33.49 8.62
N ARG A 574 9.19 34.02 9.82
CA ARG A 574 9.13 35.47 10.05
C ARG A 574 10.44 36.17 9.69
N LEU A 575 11.58 35.69 10.18
CA LEU A 575 12.89 36.31 9.90
C LEU A 575 13.24 36.21 8.41
N MET A 576 12.90 35.10 7.76
CA MET A 576 13.06 34.93 6.32
C MET A 576 12.23 35.95 5.55
N MET A 577 10.97 36.17 5.94
CA MET A 577 10.08 37.16 5.34
C MET A 577 10.57 38.59 5.56
N GLU A 578 10.99 38.94 6.78
CA GLU A 578 11.52 40.27 7.12
C GLU A 578 12.79 40.59 6.32
N ARG A 579 13.68 39.62 6.14
CA ARG A 579 14.97 39.81 5.48
C ARG A 579 14.88 39.78 3.96
N TYR A 580 14.13 38.83 3.40
CA TYR A 580 14.14 38.54 1.96
C TYR A 580 12.87 38.92 1.22
N GLY A 581 11.79 39.30 1.95
CA GLY A 581 10.50 39.61 1.37
C GLY A 581 9.81 38.41 0.72
N ASP A 582 8.61 38.63 0.16
CA ASP A 582 7.77 37.57 -0.43
C ASP A 582 8.44 36.83 -1.58
N GLU A 583 9.17 37.55 -2.45
CA GLU A 583 9.88 36.96 -3.59
C GLU A 583 11.12 36.15 -3.16
N GLY A 584 11.56 36.33 -1.92
CA GLY A 584 12.70 35.63 -1.34
C GLY A 584 12.36 34.31 -0.65
N ILE A 585 11.07 33.94 -0.63
CA ILE A 585 10.53 32.70 -0.03
C ILE A 585 10.17 31.69 -1.14
N PRO A 586 10.55 30.41 -0.99
CA PRO A 586 10.12 29.34 -1.89
C PRO A 586 8.59 29.23 -1.97
N ARG A 587 8.09 28.80 -3.12
CA ARG A 587 6.66 28.50 -3.32
C ARG A 587 6.42 27.00 -3.36
N THR A 588 5.26 26.60 -2.87
CA THR A 588 4.71 25.25 -3.09
C THR A 588 4.39 25.06 -4.56
N PHE A 589 4.08 23.83 -4.99
CA PHE A 589 3.70 23.60 -6.39
C PHE A 589 2.32 24.18 -6.74
N THR A 590 1.49 24.46 -5.74
CA THR A 590 0.23 25.19 -5.92
C THR A 590 0.44 26.70 -6.13
N GLY A 591 1.67 27.20 -5.92
CA GLY A 591 2.02 28.62 -6.05
C GLY A 591 1.84 29.42 -4.76
N GLU A 592 1.41 28.78 -3.67
CA GLU A 592 1.33 29.37 -2.34
C GLU A 592 2.73 29.51 -1.71
N ARG A 593 2.81 30.30 -0.64
CA ARG A 593 4.05 30.41 0.13
C ARG A 593 4.34 29.08 0.80
N PHE A 594 5.56 28.60 0.67
CA PHE A 594 6.00 27.42 1.42
C PHE A 594 6.39 27.85 2.84
N LEU A 595 5.42 28.17 3.71
CA LEU A 595 5.71 28.50 5.11
C LEU A 595 5.84 27.21 5.93
N LEU A 596 7.01 27.02 6.55
CA LEU A 596 7.34 25.81 7.30
C LEU A 596 6.37 25.56 8.46
N HIS A 597 6.00 26.59 9.22
CA HIS A 597 5.11 26.42 10.38
C HIS A 597 3.67 26.09 9.98
N GLU A 598 3.16 26.65 8.88
CA GLU A 598 1.81 26.38 8.37
C GLU A 598 1.68 24.98 7.77
N LEU A 599 2.74 24.48 7.11
CA LEU A 599 2.80 23.08 6.67
C LEU A 599 2.97 22.11 7.84
N PHE A 600 3.64 22.55 8.91
CA PHE A 600 3.80 21.72 10.10
C PHE A 600 2.50 21.58 10.90
N TYR A 601 1.78 22.67 11.19
CA TYR A 601 0.54 22.61 11.98
C TYR A 601 -0.39 23.82 11.78
N LYS A 602 -1.71 23.59 11.84
CA LYS A 602 -2.80 24.60 11.82
C LYS A 602 -3.81 24.32 12.95
N LEU A 603 -4.42 25.38 13.51
CA LEU A 603 -5.29 25.31 14.70
C LEU A 603 -6.64 24.59 14.45
N ASP A 604 -7.13 24.59 13.21
CA ASP A 604 -8.41 23.98 12.83
C ASP A 604 -8.23 23.26 11.48
N PRO A 605 -7.58 22.07 11.45
CA PRO A 605 -7.48 21.31 10.23
C PRO A 605 -8.88 20.79 9.89
N GLU A 606 -9.51 21.31 8.83
CA GLU A 606 -10.82 20.81 8.38
C GLU A 606 -10.77 19.29 8.08
N ASP A 607 -9.58 18.74 7.79
CA ASP A 607 -9.34 17.31 7.59
C ASP A 607 -8.08 16.81 8.33
N GLY A 608 -8.28 15.98 9.35
CA GLY A 608 -7.21 15.28 10.06
C GLY A 608 -6.81 13.97 9.38
N ALA A 609 -6.20 14.02 8.19
CA ALA A 609 -5.65 12.86 7.51
C ALA A 609 -4.11 12.93 7.34
N GLU A 610 -3.47 11.75 7.41
CA GLU A 610 -2.06 11.53 7.09
C GLU A 610 -1.75 12.05 5.69
N ALA A 611 -0.97 13.13 5.62
CA ALA A 611 -0.49 13.68 4.36
C ALA A 611 1.04 13.71 4.38
N ARG A 612 1.65 13.16 3.34
CA ARG A 612 3.11 13.22 3.18
C ARG A 612 3.52 14.65 2.89
N ALA A 613 4.76 14.99 3.25
CA ALA A 613 5.29 16.34 3.00
C ALA A 613 5.16 16.73 1.52
N ASP A 614 5.50 15.81 0.61
CA ASP A 614 5.36 16.06 -0.81
C ASP A 614 3.86 16.19 -1.22
N GLU A 615 2.94 15.38 -0.68
CA GLU A 615 1.50 15.50 -0.98
C GLU A 615 0.93 16.88 -0.61
N ILE A 616 1.33 17.43 0.54
CA ILE A 616 0.94 18.79 0.96
C ILE A 616 1.58 19.82 0.02
N LEU A 617 2.87 19.68 -0.29
CA LEU A 617 3.60 20.60 -1.19
C LEU A 617 3.05 20.61 -2.61
N PHE A 618 2.54 19.48 -3.09
CA PHE A 618 1.90 19.33 -4.40
C PHE A 618 0.41 19.72 -4.41
N GLY A 619 -0.17 20.06 -3.25
CA GLY A 619 -1.58 20.41 -3.11
C GLY A 619 -2.51 19.22 -3.28
N TRP A 620 -2.03 18.01 -3.04
CA TRP A 620 -2.80 16.77 -3.10
C TRP A 620 -3.55 16.49 -1.80
N ALA A 621 -3.10 17.08 -0.70
CA ALA A 621 -3.75 17.02 0.60
C ALA A 621 -3.78 18.43 1.23
N ASP A 622 -4.96 18.83 1.72
CA ASP A 622 -5.10 20.03 2.55
C ASP A 622 -5.01 19.61 4.03
N SER A 623 -3.79 19.32 4.46
CA SER A 623 -3.48 18.81 5.80
C SER A 623 -2.11 19.34 6.26
N CYS A 624 -1.72 18.98 7.48
CA CYS A 624 -0.46 19.36 8.11
C CYS A 624 0.36 18.12 8.49
N LEU A 625 1.67 18.28 8.63
CA LEU A 625 2.58 17.18 8.98
C LEU A 625 2.49 16.74 10.43
N GLY A 626 2.28 17.71 11.33
CA GLY A 626 2.15 17.50 12.76
C GLY A 626 0.69 17.54 13.19
N GLY A 627 0.34 16.69 14.14
CA GLY A 627 -0.96 16.74 14.79
C GLY A 627 -0.86 16.88 16.29
N HIS A 628 -1.88 17.47 16.88
CA HIS A 628 -1.94 17.75 18.31
C HIS A 628 -2.22 16.47 19.11
N VAL A 629 -1.48 16.28 20.20
CA VAL A 629 -1.74 15.23 21.18
C VAL A 629 -2.71 15.77 22.22
N ARG A 630 -3.96 15.30 22.22
CA ARG A 630 -5.01 15.79 23.14
C ARG A 630 -4.92 15.16 24.52
N ILE A 631 -4.50 13.90 24.58
CA ILE A 631 -4.48 13.11 25.81
C ILE A 631 -3.14 12.38 25.90
N ALA A 632 -2.44 12.54 27.00
CA ALA A 632 -1.26 11.75 27.33
C ALA A 632 -1.56 10.90 28.57
N GLU A 633 -1.61 9.59 28.41
CA GLU A 633 -1.85 8.63 29.49
C GLU A 633 -0.52 8.03 29.96
N VAL A 634 -0.24 8.14 31.25
CA VAL A 634 0.92 7.50 31.90
C VAL A 634 0.42 6.42 32.84
N VAL A 635 0.78 5.17 32.55
CA VAL A 635 0.39 3.98 33.31
C VAL A 635 1.59 3.44 34.07
N ASP A 636 1.47 3.33 35.38
CA ASP A 636 2.45 2.70 36.25
C ASP A 636 1.88 1.40 36.82
N ASP A 637 2.29 0.28 36.22
CA ASP A 637 1.95 -1.09 36.60
C ASP A 637 3.10 -1.76 37.39
N ARG A 638 3.97 -0.97 38.04
CA ARG A 638 5.04 -1.54 38.87
C ARG A 638 4.48 -2.15 40.15
N TRP A 639 5.12 -3.20 40.63
CA TRP A 639 4.80 -3.80 41.92
C TRP A 639 5.23 -2.88 43.07
N VAL A 640 4.36 -2.75 44.06
CA VAL A 640 4.61 -1.99 45.30
C VAL A 640 4.41 -2.94 46.47
N ASP A 641 5.41 -3.01 47.35
CA ASP A 641 5.41 -3.92 48.52
C ASP A 641 5.11 -5.39 48.19
N GLY A 642 5.61 -5.86 47.04
CA GLY A 642 5.43 -7.24 46.59
C GLY A 642 4.02 -7.58 46.10
N LYS A 643 3.20 -6.58 45.74
CA LYS A 643 1.86 -6.76 45.16
C LYS A 643 1.72 -6.01 43.84
N PRO A 644 0.92 -6.53 42.87
CA PRO A 644 0.54 -5.79 41.68
C PRO A 644 -0.14 -4.47 42.06
N HIS A 645 0.33 -3.39 41.47
CA HIS A 645 -0.23 -2.05 41.66
C HIS A 645 -0.38 -1.38 40.30
N ARG A 646 -1.43 -0.57 40.14
CA ARG A 646 -1.70 0.19 38.92
C ARG A 646 -2.07 1.63 39.29
N THR A 647 -1.35 2.60 38.73
CA THR A 647 -1.72 4.01 38.73
C THR A 647 -1.86 4.50 37.29
N VAL A 648 -2.95 5.21 36.98
CA VAL A 648 -3.18 5.81 35.67
C VAL A 648 -3.29 7.32 35.84
N THR A 649 -2.44 8.05 35.14
CA THR A 649 -2.45 9.52 35.11
C THR A 649 -2.82 9.99 33.70
N GLU A 650 -3.93 10.70 33.57
CA GLU A 650 -4.33 11.38 32.33
C GLU A 650 -3.82 12.83 32.39
N ILE A 651 -3.00 13.22 31.41
CA ILE A 651 -2.50 14.57 31.22
C ILE A 651 -3.13 15.12 29.94
N ARG A 652 -3.60 16.37 29.96
CA ARG A 652 -4.08 17.07 28.76
C ARG A 652 -3.06 18.14 28.40
N PRO A 653 -2.22 17.91 27.38
CA PRO A 653 -1.27 18.92 26.92
C PRO A 653 -2.04 20.20 26.54
N PRO A 654 -1.54 21.38 26.95
CA PRO A 654 -2.14 22.64 26.53
C PRO A 654 -1.97 22.80 25.02
N ALA A 655 -2.95 23.43 24.38
CA ALA A 655 -2.81 23.81 22.97
C ALA A 655 -1.60 24.75 22.82
N PRO A 656 -0.80 24.58 21.74
CA PRO A 656 0.37 25.40 21.49
C PRO A 656 -0.03 26.87 21.30
N SER A 657 0.79 27.79 21.81
CA SER A 657 0.55 29.22 21.61
C SER A 657 0.67 29.59 20.12
N MET A 658 -0.30 30.34 19.62
CA MET A 658 -0.24 30.93 18.27
C MET A 658 0.51 32.28 18.27
N GLU A 659 0.98 32.74 19.43
CA GLU A 659 1.89 33.87 19.50
C GLU A 659 3.34 33.34 19.43
N HIS A 660 4.11 33.82 18.46
CA HIS A 660 5.49 33.39 18.23
C HIS A 660 6.45 34.59 18.15
N GLY A 661 7.50 34.57 18.97
CA GLY A 661 8.45 35.66 19.17
C GLY A 661 9.88 35.15 19.40
N PRO A 662 10.92 35.99 19.28
CA PRO A 662 12.29 35.55 19.57
C PRO A 662 12.46 35.01 21.01
N GLU A 663 11.59 35.41 21.92
CA GLU A 663 11.49 34.93 23.30
C GLU A 663 10.89 33.52 23.43
N THR A 664 10.18 33.03 22.40
CA THR A 664 9.56 31.68 22.40
C THR A 664 10.51 30.59 21.92
N VAL A 665 11.78 30.91 21.63
CA VAL A 665 12.80 29.97 21.14
C VAL A 665 14.04 29.97 22.02
N GLY A 666 14.71 28.82 22.12
CA GLY A 666 15.97 28.69 22.86
C GLY A 666 15.84 28.51 24.38
N ARG A 667 14.70 27.97 24.86
CA ARG A 667 14.50 27.47 26.23
C ARG A 667 15.60 26.48 26.64
N SER A 668 15.70 26.21 27.95
CA SER A 668 16.56 25.14 28.47
C SER A 668 16.06 23.79 27.95
N MET A 669 16.98 22.91 27.56
CA MET A 669 16.61 21.56 27.14
C MET A 669 16.05 20.72 28.30
N ASP A 670 16.37 21.04 29.56
CA ASP A 670 15.72 20.40 30.71
C ASP A 670 14.20 20.67 30.70
N ASP A 671 13.78 21.90 30.39
CA ASP A 671 12.36 22.28 30.33
C ASP A 671 11.65 21.70 29.11
N VAL A 672 12.29 21.79 27.93
CA VAL A 672 11.73 21.30 26.66
C VAL A 672 11.48 19.79 26.71
N LEU A 673 12.40 19.03 27.32
CA LEU A 673 12.30 17.57 27.40
C LEU A 673 11.38 17.10 28.53
N ALA A 674 11.24 17.89 29.61
CA ALA A 674 10.30 17.60 30.70
C ALA A 674 8.83 17.82 30.30
N GLU A 675 8.58 18.61 29.25
CA GLU A 675 7.23 18.92 28.80
C GLU A 675 6.50 17.70 28.20
N SER A 676 5.19 17.66 28.44
CA SER A 676 4.32 16.69 27.78
C SER A 676 4.29 16.96 26.27
N PRO A 677 4.14 15.94 25.41
CA PRO A 677 4.13 16.16 23.98
C PRO A 677 2.97 17.06 23.57
N ALA A 678 3.26 18.15 22.86
CA ALA A 678 2.25 18.97 22.22
C ALA A 678 1.88 18.40 20.84
N PHE A 679 2.87 17.87 20.13
CA PHE A 679 2.71 17.37 18.76
C PHE A 679 3.27 15.97 18.58
N GLN A 680 2.79 15.33 17.52
CA GLN A 680 3.40 14.14 16.94
C GLN A 680 3.39 14.28 15.43
N CYS A 681 4.47 13.85 14.79
CA CYS A 681 4.62 13.84 13.34
C CYS A 681 5.44 12.63 12.90
N ASN A 682 5.35 12.26 11.62
CA ASN A 682 6.32 11.35 11.04
C ASN A 682 7.68 12.07 10.90
N ALA A 683 8.75 11.46 11.43
CA ALA A 683 10.09 12.04 11.36
C ALA A 683 10.55 12.24 9.91
N GLU A 684 10.24 11.28 9.04
CA GLU A 684 10.61 11.31 7.63
C GLU A 684 10.00 12.53 6.93
N ASP A 685 8.71 12.75 7.09
CA ASP A 685 8.01 13.86 6.45
C ASP A 685 8.49 15.23 6.95
N LEU A 686 8.78 15.37 8.25
CA LEU A 686 9.38 16.59 8.79
C LEU A 686 10.75 16.86 8.14
N LEU A 687 11.62 15.84 8.03
CA LEU A 687 12.92 16.00 7.40
C LEU A 687 12.83 16.29 5.90
N ILE A 688 11.88 15.67 5.20
CA ILE A 688 11.59 15.95 3.78
C ILE A 688 11.15 17.41 3.63
N MET A 689 10.24 17.91 4.47
CA MET A 689 9.80 19.30 4.43
C MET A 689 10.99 20.27 4.55
N LEU A 690 11.84 20.09 5.57
CA LEU A 690 13.02 20.93 5.77
C LEU A 690 13.97 20.88 4.56
N ARG A 691 14.22 19.68 4.02
CA ARG A 691 15.05 19.51 2.82
C ARG A 691 14.44 20.21 1.61
N ARG A 692 13.16 19.99 1.32
CA ARG A 692 12.45 20.58 0.17
C ARG A 692 12.44 22.09 0.22
N TYR A 693 12.34 22.67 1.41
CA TYR A 693 12.42 24.12 1.59
C TYR A 693 13.81 24.65 1.23
N LEU A 694 14.88 24.02 1.73
CA LEU A 694 16.26 24.37 1.37
C LEU A 694 16.55 24.18 -0.13
N GLU A 695 16.07 23.09 -0.74
CA GLU A 695 16.15 22.86 -2.20
C GLU A 695 15.36 23.91 -2.99
N GLY A 696 14.24 24.39 -2.44
CA GLY A 696 13.46 25.50 -2.99
C GLY A 696 14.25 26.81 -3.03
N ILE A 697 14.97 27.13 -1.94
CA ILE A 697 15.85 28.29 -1.85
C ILE A 697 16.98 28.20 -2.89
N GLU A 698 17.69 27.07 -2.95
CA GLU A 698 18.77 26.83 -3.90
C GLU A 698 18.30 27.01 -5.34
N ARG A 699 17.19 26.35 -5.72
CA ARG A 699 16.62 26.45 -7.08
C ARG A 699 16.23 27.89 -7.42
N MET A 700 15.60 28.61 -6.50
CA MET A 700 15.16 29.97 -6.72
C MET A 700 16.33 30.94 -6.92
N ASP A 701 17.39 30.82 -6.13
CA ASP A 701 18.56 31.69 -6.26
C ASP A 701 19.36 31.39 -7.54
N LEU A 702 19.54 30.11 -7.87
CA LEU A 702 20.19 29.68 -9.12
C LEU A 702 19.39 30.13 -10.36
N ALA A 703 18.06 29.98 -10.34
CA ALA A 703 17.19 30.40 -11.45
C ALA A 703 17.21 31.93 -11.63
N ALA A 704 17.42 32.69 -10.56
CA ALA A 704 17.59 34.13 -10.60
C ALA A 704 19.01 34.57 -11.00
N GLY A 705 19.95 33.64 -11.22
CA GLY A 705 21.35 33.94 -11.53
C GLY A 705 22.10 34.65 -10.39
N ARG A 706 21.62 34.53 -9.15
CA ARG A 706 22.25 35.10 -7.96
C ARG A 706 23.24 34.11 -7.36
N GLU A 707 24.18 34.60 -6.55
CA GLU A 707 24.96 33.73 -5.69
C GLU A 707 24.02 33.01 -4.71
N PRO A 708 23.98 31.66 -4.70
CA PRO A 708 22.99 30.92 -3.91
C PRO A 708 23.20 31.10 -2.41
N ARG A 709 22.11 31.41 -1.68
CA ARG A 709 22.13 31.44 -0.20
C ARG A 709 22.33 30.04 0.39
N CYS A 710 21.91 29.01 -0.35
CA CYS A 710 21.99 27.62 0.04
C CYS A 710 22.47 26.78 -1.15
N ARG A 711 23.41 25.85 -0.89
CA ARG A 711 23.78 24.77 -1.83
C ARG A 711 23.65 23.40 -1.16
N ILE A 712 23.09 22.42 -1.86
CA ILE A 712 22.89 21.07 -1.32
C ILE A 712 23.55 20.00 -2.21
N PHE A 713 24.52 19.30 -1.64
CA PHE A 713 25.24 18.20 -2.29
C PHE A 713 24.68 16.84 -1.81
N ARG A 714 23.68 16.32 -2.52
CA ARG A 714 22.88 15.13 -2.12
C ARG A 714 23.55 13.76 -2.28
N TYR A 715 24.57 13.70 -3.13
CA TYR A 715 25.29 12.47 -3.49
C TYR A 715 26.79 12.61 -3.24
N HIS A 716 27.16 13.33 -2.18
CA HIS A 716 28.55 13.64 -1.88
C HIS A 716 28.91 13.28 -0.45
N ARG A 717 30.19 12.99 -0.25
CA ARG A 717 30.75 12.82 1.09
C ARG A 717 32.06 13.57 1.21
N VAL A 718 32.52 13.82 2.43
CA VAL A 718 33.89 14.27 2.63
C VAL A 718 34.83 13.20 2.07
N ALA A 719 35.75 13.61 1.20
CA ALA A 719 36.61 12.69 0.46
C ALA A 719 37.37 11.75 1.41
N HIS A 720 37.40 10.45 1.11
CA HIS A 720 38.10 9.47 1.93
C HIS A 720 39.41 9.04 1.28
N PRO A 721 40.47 8.81 2.08
CA PRO A 721 41.72 8.29 1.55
C PRO A 721 41.55 6.85 1.04
N SER A 722 41.65 6.65 -0.27
CA SER A 722 41.59 5.33 -0.90
C SER A 722 42.98 4.70 -1.01
N ARG A 723 43.19 3.53 -0.39
CA ARG A 723 44.38 2.68 -0.62
C ARG A 723 44.12 1.68 -1.76
N PRO A 724 45.08 1.43 -2.67
CA PRO A 724 44.91 0.41 -3.70
C PRO A 724 44.80 -0.99 -3.08
N ALA A 725 43.81 -1.78 -3.54
CA ALA A 725 43.52 -3.11 -3.01
C ALA A 725 44.30 -4.23 -3.74
N GLY A 726 44.87 -5.17 -2.97
CA GLY A 726 45.32 -6.50 -3.43
C GLY A 726 46.34 -6.50 -4.59
N TRP A 727 46.19 -7.45 -5.51
CA TRP A 727 47.05 -7.69 -6.70
C TRP A 727 47.29 -6.46 -7.58
N ARG A 728 46.44 -5.43 -7.49
CA ARG A 728 46.62 -4.16 -8.23
C ARG A 728 47.76 -3.31 -7.68
N ARG A 729 48.07 -3.42 -6.38
CA ARG A 729 49.27 -2.84 -5.76
C ARG A 729 50.56 -3.46 -6.31
N TRP A 730 50.48 -4.71 -6.79
CA TRP A 730 51.60 -5.43 -7.39
C TRP A 730 51.85 -5.04 -8.85
N LEU A 731 50.86 -4.45 -9.53
CA LEU A 731 50.94 -4.05 -10.94
C LEU A 731 51.38 -2.58 -11.17
N GLY A 732 51.70 -1.83 -10.13
CA GLY A 732 52.21 -0.45 -10.25
C GLY A 732 51.28 0.51 -10.99
N ARG A 733 49.96 0.24 -11.03
CA ARG A 733 48.98 1.18 -11.58
C ARG A 733 48.59 2.18 -10.51
N ASP A 734 49.04 3.42 -10.71
CA ASP A 734 48.60 4.61 -9.97
C ASP A 734 47.12 4.89 -10.30
N ASP A 735 46.19 4.25 -9.59
CA ASP A 735 44.86 4.83 -9.43
C ASP A 735 45.03 6.04 -8.48
N GLU A 736 44.55 7.22 -8.89
CA GLU A 736 44.62 8.49 -8.13
C GLU A 736 44.43 8.26 -6.63
N THR A 737 45.51 8.44 -5.86
CA THR A 737 45.43 8.47 -4.40
C THR A 737 44.68 9.74 -4.01
N VAL A 738 43.42 9.60 -3.61
CA VAL A 738 42.63 10.70 -3.07
C VAL A 738 43.17 11.01 -1.67
N GLU A 739 43.61 12.25 -1.46
CA GLU A 739 43.98 12.74 -0.14
C GLU A 739 42.77 12.79 0.78
N ASP A 740 43.02 12.85 2.09
CA ASP A 740 41.95 13.06 3.06
C ASP A 740 41.20 14.37 2.74
N GLY A 741 39.86 14.29 2.68
CA GLY A 741 38.99 15.44 2.43
C GLY A 741 39.02 16.50 3.53
N PHE A 742 39.58 16.19 4.71
CA PHE A 742 39.88 17.17 5.75
C PHE A 742 41.36 17.58 5.71
N SER A 743 41.61 18.88 5.60
CA SER A 743 42.95 19.47 5.78
C SER A 743 42.87 20.63 6.75
N ARG A 744 43.96 20.90 7.49
CA ARG A 744 44.04 22.06 8.40
C ARG A 744 44.88 23.16 7.78
N ASP A 745 44.36 24.38 7.81
CA ASP A 745 45.10 25.59 7.43
C ASP A 745 46.12 25.95 8.54
N ALA A 746 46.99 26.94 8.27
CA ALA A 746 48.05 27.35 9.20
C ALA A 746 47.52 27.89 10.54
N ASP A 747 46.29 28.39 10.56
CA ASP A 747 45.57 28.86 11.75
C ASP A 747 44.77 27.74 12.47
N GLY A 748 44.87 26.50 11.99
CA GLY A 748 44.22 25.33 12.57
C GLY A 748 42.77 25.11 12.12
N ARG A 749 42.18 26.03 11.33
CA ARG A 749 40.84 25.86 10.75
C ARG A 749 40.81 24.71 9.74
N VAL A 750 39.67 24.05 9.67
CA VAL A 750 39.45 22.89 8.80
C VAL A 750 38.94 23.37 7.44
N ARG A 751 39.66 22.96 6.40
CA ARG A 751 39.27 23.00 4.99
C ARG A 751 38.66 21.65 4.59
N VAL A 752 37.61 21.69 3.76
CA VAL A 752 36.83 20.50 3.40
C VAL A 752 36.76 20.30 1.89
N ARG A 753 37.07 19.09 1.44
CA ARG A 753 36.84 18.63 0.06
C ARG A 753 35.88 17.46 0.05
N ILE A 754 34.94 17.48 -0.89
CA ILE A 754 33.92 16.44 -1.04
C ILE A 754 34.09 15.70 -2.37
N GLU A 755 33.69 14.43 -2.37
CA GLU A 755 33.69 13.56 -3.54
C GLU A 755 32.28 13.03 -3.82
N ALA A 756 31.95 12.85 -5.10
CA ALA A 756 30.69 12.23 -5.49
C ALA A 756 30.71 10.72 -5.21
N VAL A 757 29.58 10.19 -4.72
CA VAL A 757 29.41 8.79 -4.35
C VAL A 757 28.20 8.14 -5.02
N ARG A 758 28.30 6.82 -5.22
CA ARG A 758 27.16 5.96 -5.57
C ARG A 758 27.02 4.83 -4.56
N GLU A 759 25.79 4.36 -4.37
CA GLU A 759 25.47 3.39 -3.32
C GLU A 759 25.60 1.92 -3.76
N ILE A 760 25.68 1.66 -5.06
CA ILE A 760 25.77 0.30 -5.61
C ILE A 760 27.12 0.12 -6.31
N ASP A 761 27.83 -0.95 -5.97
CA ASP A 761 29.06 -1.33 -6.65
C ASP A 761 28.80 -1.98 -8.03
N GLU A 762 29.87 -2.22 -8.81
CA GLU A 762 29.76 -2.80 -10.17
C GLU A 762 29.17 -4.23 -10.17
N LYS A 763 29.03 -4.86 -9.00
CA LYS A 763 28.50 -6.21 -8.81
C LYS A 763 27.07 -6.21 -8.26
N GLY A 764 26.43 -5.03 -8.13
CA GLY A 764 25.09 -4.91 -7.57
C GLY A 764 25.04 -5.03 -6.04
N THR A 765 26.18 -4.94 -5.36
CA THR A 765 26.24 -4.96 -3.89
C THR A 765 26.16 -3.54 -3.34
N TYR A 766 25.30 -3.32 -2.34
CA TYR A 766 25.20 -2.02 -1.67
C TYR A 766 26.52 -1.69 -0.95
N ARG A 767 27.28 -0.75 -1.53
CA ARG A 767 28.53 -0.21 -1.01
C ARG A 767 28.70 1.20 -1.53
N ARG A 768 28.88 2.15 -0.60
CA ARG A 768 29.17 3.55 -0.93
C ARG A 768 30.58 3.69 -1.48
N ILE A 769 30.70 3.89 -2.78
CA ILE A 769 31.97 4.02 -3.49
C ILE A 769 32.03 5.33 -4.27
N ARG A 770 33.22 5.93 -4.36
CA ARG A 770 33.49 7.10 -5.19
C ARG A 770 33.04 6.85 -6.63
N VAL A 771 32.38 7.83 -7.24
CA VAL A 771 32.08 7.82 -8.67
C VAL A 771 33.39 7.98 -9.44
N ARG A 772 33.75 6.99 -10.28
CA ARG A 772 35.01 7.05 -11.03
C ARG A 772 35.02 8.26 -11.98
N GLY A 773 36.13 8.99 -11.97
CA GLY A 773 36.32 10.18 -12.82
C GLY A 773 35.56 11.42 -12.35
N SER A 774 35.02 11.43 -11.12
CA SER A 774 34.46 12.65 -10.53
C SER A 774 35.54 13.58 -10.01
N GLU A 775 35.38 14.87 -10.32
CA GLU A 775 36.19 15.93 -9.74
C GLU A 775 35.95 16.03 -8.23
N LEU A 776 37.00 16.37 -7.48
CA LEU A 776 36.85 16.78 -6.08
C LEU A 776 36.31 18.20 -6.06
N VAL A 777 35.29 18.43 -5.24
CA VAL A 777 34.76 19.78 -5.01
C VAL A 777 35.44 20.33 -3.76
N ASP A 778 36.20 21.42 -3.92
CA ASP A 778 36.84 22.12 -2.80
C ASP A 778 35.84 23.14 -2.23
N LEU A 779 35.39 22.91 -1.00
CA LEU A 779 34.50 23.82 -0.29
C LEU A 779 35.28 24.94 0.42
N GLY A 780 36.62 24.95 0.31
CA GLY A 780 37.47 25.94 0.96
C GLY A 780 37.49 25.76 2.48
N THR A 781 37.59 26.88 3.20
CA THR A 781 37.68 26.95 4.67
C THR A 781 36.42 27.61 5.21
N PRO A 782 35.33 26.84 5.47
CA PRO A 782 34.07 27.38 5.95
C PRO A 782 34.22 28.21 7.23
N GLY A 783 33.31 29.17 7.41
CA GLY A 783 33.23 29.99 8.62
C GLY A 783 32.93 29.15 9.87
N LEU A 784 31.92 28.27 9.80
CA LEU A 784 31.57 27.31 10.84
C LEU A 784 31.15 25.98 10.19
N ILE A 785 31.64 24.86 10.73
CA ILE A 785 31.33 23.50 10.30
C ILE A 785 30.55 22.82 11.42
N SER A 786 29.42 22.20 11.10
CA SER A 786 28.67 21.34 12.00
C SER A 786 28.56 19.92 11.46
N ILE A 787 29.03 18.93 12.23
CA ILE A 787 28.98 17.51 11.88
C ILE A 787 27.86 16.82 12.67
N ALA A 788 26.88 16.27 11.95
CA ALA A 788 25.75 15.53 12.53
C ALA A 788 25.32 14.38 11.59
N GLU A 789 26.08 13.27 11.62
CA GLU A 789 25.88 12.08 10.76
C GLU A 789 25.32 10.87 11.51
N GLY A 790 24.87 11.06 12.75
CA GLY A 790 24.40 10.03 13.66
C GLY A 790 25.47 9.47 14.60
N VAL A 791 25.05 8.51 15.43
CA VAL A 791 25.76 7.97 16.61
C VAL A 791 27.19 7.50 16.37
N ASP A 792 27.48 6.99 15.17
CA ASP A 792 28.81 6.47 14.82
C ASP A 792 29.42 7.23 13.63
N SER A 793 29.31 8.56 13.64
CA SER A 793 29.89 9.44 12.61
C SER A 793 31.37 9.10 12.36
N VAL A 794 31.65 8.77 11.10
CA VAL A 794 33.01 8.46 10.64
C VAL A 794 33.82 9.74 10.53
N ASP A 795 33.20 10.84 10.09
CA ASP A 795 33.88 12.10 9.85
C ASP A 795 34.24 12.83 11.15
N ALA A 796 33.38 12.76 12.18
CA ALA A 796 33.73 13.23 13.51
C ALA A 796 34.96 12.49 14.07
N LYS A 797 34.97 11.14 13.97
CA LYS A 797 36.10 10.31 14.44
C LYS A 797 37.40 10.63 13.69
N ARG A 798 37.35 10.93 12.38
CA ARG A 798 38.52 11.34 11.58
C ARG A 798 39.16 12.63 12.08
N LEU A 799 38.34 13.56 12.60
CA LEU A 799 38.82 14.81 13.19
C LEU A 799 39.29 14.67 14.65
N GLY A 800 39.26 13.45 15.20
CA GLY A 800 39.69 13.16 16.58
C GLY A 800 38.57 13.22 17.62
N PHE A 801 37.31 13.36 17.20
CA PHE A 801 36.17 13.30 18.12
C PHE A 801 36.07 11.91 18.77
N THR A 802 35.85 11.89 20.09
CA THR A 802 35.68 10.67 20.86
C THR A 802 34.45 10.80 21.75
N GLN A 803 33.75 9.67 21.90
CA GLN A 803 32.63 9.55 22.83
C GLN A 803 32.98 8.53 23.90
N ASP A 804 32.58 8.82 25.13
CA ASP A 804 32.65 7.88 26.24
C ASP A 804 31.29 7.23 26.48
N LEU A 805 31.32 5.99 26.98
CA LEU A 805 30.11 5.34 27.47
C LEU A 805 29.61 6.07 28.71
N VAL A 806 28.33 6.42 28.72
CA VAL A 806 27.68 6.96 29.90
C VAL A 806 27.48 5.82 30.90
N ARG A 807 27.89 6.06 32.15
CA ARG A 807 27.66 5.14 33.26
C ARG A 807 26.77 5.81 34.29
N ILE A 808 25.70 5.12 34.67
CA ILE A 808 24.74 5.60 35.66
C ILE A 808 24.84 4.69 36.89
N ASP A 809 24.89 5.27 38.08
CA ASP A 809 24.67 4.54 39.32
C ASP A 809 23.20 4.66 39.69
N HIS A 810 22.49 3.55 39.67
CA HIS A 810 21.05 3.50 39.96
C HIS A 810 20.75 3.50 41.46
N GLY A 811 21.77 3.45 42.34
CA GLY A 811 21.58 3.36 43.79
C GLY A 811 21.00 2.02 44.27
N ASP A 812 21.07 1.00 43.42
CA ASP A 812 20.46 -0.33 43.64
C ASP A 812 21.45 -1.41 44.10
N GLY A 813 22.71 -1.03 44.34
CA GLY A 813 23.78 -1.94 44.78
C GLY A 813 24.56 -2.63 43.66
N ARG A 814 24.21 -2.43 42.38
CA ARG A 814 25.00 -2.93 41.23
C ARG A 814 26.25 -2.10 40.91
N GLY A 815 26.33 -0.91 41.50
CA GLY A 815 27.35 0.11 41.19
C GLY A 815 27.12 0.76 39.82
N PRO A 816 28.05 1.59 39.34
CA PRO A 816 27.89 2.28 38.06
C PRO A 816 27.85 1.28 36.90
N VAL A 817 26.73 1.24 36.16
CA VAL A 817 26.52 0.38 34.98
C VAL A 817 26.44 1.23 33.71
N VAL A 818 26.75 0.63 32.56
CA VAL A 818 26.60 1.32 31.27
C VAL A 818 25.12 1.57 31.03
N ALA A 819 24.74 2.82 30.77
CA ALA A 819 23.37 3.17 30.40
C ALA A 819 23.06 2.60 29.02
N GLN A 820 22.26 1.54 28.98
CA GLN A 820 21.91 0.86 27.74
C GLN A 820 20.58 0.14 27.91
N ALA A 821 19.84 0.06 26.81
CA ALA A 821 18.57 -0.65 26.76
C ALA A 821 18.38 -1.24 25.36
N ASP A 822 17.70 -2.38 25.26
CA ASP A 822 17.30 -2.94 23.97
C ASP A 822 15.78 -2.81 23.83
N TYR A 823 15.31 -2.46 22.65
CA TYR A 823 13.90 -2.18 22.35
C TYR A 823 13.42 -3.06 21.20
N VAL A 824 12.17 -3.51 21.24
CA VAL A 824 11.45 -4.00 20.08
C VAL A 824 10.56 -2.87 19.56
N VAL A 825 10.78 -2.49 18.32
CA VAL A 825 10.01 -1.44 17.64
C VAL A 825 9.21 -2.07 16.50
N GLY A 826 7.91 -1.79 16.44
CA GLY A 826 7.05 -2.25 15.37
C GLY A 826 5.89 -1.30 15.08
N LEU A 827 5.35 -1.39 13.86
CA LEU A 827 4.18 -0.63 13.43
C LEU A 827 3.00 -1.56 13.24
N ILE A 828 2.02 -1.43 14.12
CA ILE A 828 0.78 -2.21 14.09
C ILE A 828 -0.40 -1.26 13.82
N ALA A 829 -1.31 -1.71 12.96
CA ALA A 829 -2.44 -0.94 12.48
C ALA A 829 -3.57 -0.95 13.54
N VAL A 830 -3.35 -0.21 14.63
CA VAL A 830 -4.27 -0.01 15.75
C VAL A 830 -4.65 1.47 15.78
N TYR A 831 -5.94 1.76 15.93
CA TYR A 831 -6.40 3.14 16.10
C TYR A 831 -6.03 3.65 17.49
N VAL A 832 -5.14 4.65 17.57
CA VAL A 832 -4.72 5.22 18.87
C VAL A 832 -5.45 6.53 19.18
N GLY A 833 -6.08 7.14 18.17
CA GLY A 833 -6.72 8.46 18.31
C GLY A 833 -5.68 9.56 18.61
N ALA A 834 -6.12 10.67 19.19
CA ALA A 834 -5.24 11.77 19.61
C ALA A 834 -4.59 11.55 20.99
N THR A 835 -4.24 10.30 21.26
CA THR A 835 -3.78 9.84 22.55
C THR A 835 -2.36 9.28 22.44
N SER A 836 -1.47 9.73 23.32
CA SER A 836 -0.19 9.09 23.58
C SER A 836 -0.33 8.26 24.86
N ARG A 837 0.06 6.98 24.84
CA ARG A 837 0.04 6.12 26.04
C ARG A 837 1.43 5.59 26.33
N GLN A 838 1.92 5.89 27.53
CA GLN A 838 3.14 5.34 28.10
C GLN A 838 2.79 4.38 29.24
N ARG A 839 3.52 3.27 29.33
CA ARG A 839 3.36 2.28 30.39
C ARG A 839 4.73 1.87 30.91
N ILE A 840 4.90 1.91 32.24
CA ILE A 840 6.00 1.24 32.94
C ILE A 840 5.41 0.08 33.75
N ALA A 841 6.08 -1.07 33.77
CA ALA A 841 5.58 -2.25 34.46
C ALA A 841 6.70 -3.13 35.01
N SER A 842 6.37 -3.95 36.02
CA SER A 842 7.28 -4.99 36.53
C SER A 842 7.14 -6.28 35.73
N ASP A 843 8.27 -6.83 35.29
CA ASP A 843 8.41 -8.17 34.71
C ASP A 843 9.40 -9.00 35.55
N PHE A 844 9.26 -10.31 35.56
CA PHE A 844 10.04 -11.19 36.45
C PHE A 844 10.80 -12.26 35.67
N ASP A 845 12.07 -12.46 36.03
CA ASP A 845 12.83 -13.61 35.55
C ASP A 845 12.41 -14.91 36.26
N LYS A 846 12.96 -16.05 35.80
CA LYS A 846 12.66 -17.37 36.38
C LYS A 846 13.07 -17.53 37.85
N GLN A 847 13.92 -16.63 38.37
CA GLN A 847 14.38 -16.63 39.76
C GLN A 847 13.54 -15.68 40.63
N GLY A 848 12.48 -15.08 40.07
CA GLY A 848 11.63 -14.11 40.77
C GLY A 848 12.25 -12.72 40.90
N ASN A 849 13.34 -12.43 40.17
CA ASN A 849 13.88 -11.08 40.21
C ASN A 849 13.05 -10.15 39.33
N GLU A 850 12.73 -8.98 39.87
CA GLU A 850 12.00 -7.92 39.18
C GLU A 850 12.89 -7.14 38.21
N TYR A 851 12.30 -6.73 37.08
CA TYR A 851 12.83 -5.80 36.09
C TYR A 851 11.71 -4.85 35.67
N TRP A 852 12.04 -3.59 35.43
CA TRP A 852 11.09 -2.65 34.86
C TRP A 852 11.19 -2.66 33.35
N ILE A 853 10.03 -2.70 32.70
CA ILE A 853 9.87 -2.56 31.26
C ILE A 853 9.08 -1.29 30.97
N ARG A 854 9.58 -0.49 30.02
CA ARG A 854 8.91 0.71 29.53
C ARG A 854 8.35 0.49 28.13
N GLN A 855 7.17 1.04 27.89
CA GLN A 855 6.40 0.81 26.69
C GLN A 855 5.71 2.09 26.29
N MET A 856 5.60 2.31 24.99
CA MET A 856 4.95 3.50 24.48
C MET A 856 4.25 3.21 23.18
N THR A 857 3.03 3.74 23.05
CA THR A 857 2.32 3.83 21.80
C THR A 857 1.81 5.25 21.59
N LEU A 858 1.84 5.68 20.34
CA LEU A 858 1.75 7.07 19.96
C LEU A 858 0.67 7.25 18.89
N GLY A 859 -0.23 8.23 19.09
CA GLY A 859 -1.25 8.68 18.13
C GLY A 859 -1.56 10.18 18.30
N HIS A 860 -2.06 10.82 17.24
CA HIS A 860 -2.42 12.24 17.25
C HIS A 860 -3.67 12.56 16.42
N ASP A 861 -4.22 13.77 16.61
CA ASP A 861 -5.22 14.33 15.67
C ASP A 861 -4.61 14.38 14.28
N GLY A 862 -5.20 13.73 13.28
CA GLY A 862 -4.58 13.63 11.94
C GLY A 862 -4.02 12.25 11.61
N PHE A 863 -3.55 11.52 12.62
CA PHE A 863 -2.99 10.17 12.47
C PHE A 863 -3.56 9.28 13.55
N SER A 864 -4.75 8.79 13.25
CA SER A 864 -5.51 8.02 14.21
C SER A 864 -5.48 6.52 13.92
N GLU A 865 -4.99 6.06 12.75
CA GLU A 865 -5.15 4.66 12.28
C GLU A 865 -3.97 3.71 12.55
N SER A 866 -2.76 4.20 12.85
CA SER A 866 -1.58 3.32 13.08
C SER A 866 -0.82 3.76 14.34
N GLY A 867 -0.45 2.81 15.21
CA GLY A 867 0.34 3.12 16.40
C GLY A 867 1.75 2.59 16.25
N TRP A 868 2.77 3.47 16.24
CA TRP A 868 4.13 3.02 16.52
C TRP A 868 4.16 2.50 17.95
N THR A 869 4.67 1.28 18.14
CA THR A 869 4.82 0.70 19.47
C THR A 869 6.29 0.40 19.72
N ILE A 870 6.82 1.02 20.78
CA ILE A 870 8.19 0.83 21.26
C ILE A 870 8.08 0.09 22.59
N LEU A 871 8.81 -1.01 22.70
CA LEU A 871 8.77 -1.89 23.85
C LEU A 871 10.20 -2.15 24.33
N GLU A 872 10.53 -1.72 25.54
CA GLU A 872 11.78 -2.13 26.18
C GLU A 872 11.78 -3.66 26.37
N VAL A 873 12.95 -4.27 26.17
CA VAL A 873 13.17 -5.69 26.37
C VAL A 873 13.85 -5.91 27.71
N PRO A 874 13.28 -6.71 28.62
CA PRO A 874 13.93 -7.05 29.89
C PRO A 874 15.35 -7.57 29.68
N ASP A 875 16.26 -7.20 30.57
CA ASP A 875 17.69 -7.53 30.48
C ASP A 875 17.96 -9.04 30.39
N TYR A 876 17.12 -9.88 31.01
CA TYR A 876 17.28 -11.33 31.06
C TYR A 876 16.81 -12.06 29.79
N ARG A 877 16.15 -11.39 28.84
CA ARG A 877 15.50 -12.03 27.69
C ARG A 877 16.43 -12.09 26.47
N THR A 878 16.62 -13.26 25.85
CA THR A 878 17.62 -13.44 24.75
C THR A 878 17.03 -13.52 23.34
N PHE A 879 15.78 -13.95 23.19
CA PHE A 879 15.16 -14.32 21.91
C PHE A 879 15.94 -15.39 21.11
N ASP A 880 16.76 -16.21 21.76
CA ASP A 880 17.51 -17.28 21.08
C ASP A 880 16.63 -18.53 20.89
N PRO A 881 16.32 -18.95 19.65
CA PRO A 881 15.52 -20.14 19.36
C PRO A 881 16.06 -21.43 19.97
N VAL A 882 17.38 -21.56 20.12
CA VAL A 882 18.00 -22.76 20.72
C VAL A 882 17.73 -22.79 22.22
N GLN A 883 17.92 -21.65 22.91
CA GLN A 883 17.60 -21.54 24.34
C GLN A 883 16.09 -21.65 24.60
N ALA A 884 15.27 -21.27 23.63
CA ALA A 884 13.82 -21.45 23.65
C ALA A 884 13.36 -22.89 23.36
N GLY A 885 14.26 -23.79 22.98
CA GLY A 885 13.93 -25.16 22.59
C GLY A 885 13.10 -25.25 21.29
N MET A 886 13.04 -24.19 20.49
CA MET A 886 12.30 -24.17 19.21
C MET A 886 13.08 -24.84 18.08
N VAL A 887 14.42 -24.90 18.20
CA VAL A 887 15.31 -25.59 17.26
C VAL A 887 16.39 -26.36 18.01
N PRO A 888 16.94 -27.46 17.46
CA PRO A 888 17.97 -28.26 18.12
C PRO A 888 19.26 -27.48 18.43
N PRO A 889 20.00 -27.85 19.49
CA PRO A 889 21.36 -27.33 19.72
C PRO A 889 22.27 -27.55 18.51
N GLY A 890 23.03 -26.52 18.11
CA GLY A 890 23.92 -26.55 16.95
C GLY A 890 23.32 -26.06 15.62
N THR A 891 22.04 -25.68 15.61
CA THR A 891 21.40 -25.05 14.42
C THR A 891 22.12 -23.75 14.05
N SER A 892 22.50 -23.61 12.77
CA SER A 892 23.22 -22.43 12.28
C SER A 892 22.35 -21.17 12.34
N GLN A 893 22.90 -20.07 12.87
CA GLN A 893 22.21 -18.76 12.93
C GLN A 893 21.85 -18.19 11.54
N SER A 894 22.48 -18.70 10.49
CA SER A 894 22.20 -18.33 9.10
C SER A 894 21.14 -19.21 8.42
N SER A 895 20.64 -20.24 9.12
CA SER A 895 19.62 -21.14 8.58
C SER A 895 18.23 -20.50 8.58
N VAL A 896 17.36 -20.98 7.69
CA VAL A 896 15.99 -20.47 7.55
C VAL A 896 15.15 -20.80 8.79
N GLU A 897 15.39 -21.97 9.40
CA GLU A 897 14.71 -22.46 10.59
C GLU A 897 15.03 -21.60 11.81
N TYR A 898 16.31 -21.31 12.06
CA TYR A 898 16.74 -20.44 13.15
C TYR A 898 16.16 -19.04 12.97
N PHE A 899 16.25 -18.49 11.76
CA PHE A 899 15.75 -17.16 11.45
C PHE A 899 14.22 -17.05 11.59
N GLY A 900 13.48 -18.06 11.13
CA GLY A 900 12.03 -18.14 11.28
C GLY A 900 11.59 -18.20 12.75
N ALA A 901 12.25 -19.05 13.55
CA ALA A 901 11.98 -19.18 14.98
C ALA A 901 12.33 -17.91 15.77
N HIS A 902 13.47 -17.26 15.45
CA HIS A 902 13.87 -16.01 16.09
C HIS A 902 12.86 -14.89 15.84
N ARG A 903 12.38 -14.78 14.59
CA ARG A 903 11.32 -13.82 14.22
C ARG A 903 9.99 -14.12 14.90
N TYR A 904 9.65 -15.40 15.05
CA TYR A 904 8.48 -15.80 15.82
C TYR A 904 8.57 -15.32 17.26
N LEU A 905 9.71 -15.56 17.95
CA LEU A 905 9.91 -15.13 19.34
C LEU A 905 9.78 -13.61 19.53
N ILE A 906 10.35 -12.81 18.61
CA ILE A 906 10.22 -11.34 18.65
C ILE A 906 8.77 -10.92 18.43
N ARG A 907 8.09 -11.49 17.41
CA ARG A 907 6.68 -11.17 17.12
C ARG A 907 5.76 -11.56 18.27
N ASP A 908 6.01 -12.71 18.88
CA ASP A 908 5.22 -13.24 20.00
C ASP A 908 5.28 -12.29 21.20
N TYR A 909 6.50 -11.94 21.62
CA TYR A 909 6.72 -10.93 22.65
C TYR A 909 6.10 -9.58 22.30
N PHE A 910 6.27 -9.11 21.06
CA PHE A 910 5.69 -7.86 20.62
C PHE A 910 4.17 -7.83 20.79
N LEU A 911 3.47 -8.89 20.36
CA LEU A 911 2.01 -8.96 20.46
C LEU A 911 1.53 -9.03 21.92
N ASP A 912 2.24 -9.75 22.80
CA ASP A 912 1.91 -9.83 24.22
C ASP A 912 1.98 -8.45 24.87
N GLN A 913 3.08 -7.73 24.63
CA GLN A 913 3.29 -6.42 25.23
C GLN A 913 2.38 -5.33 24.62
N VAL A 914 2.12 -5.37 23.30
CA VAL A 914 1.12 -4.47 22.68
C VAL A 914 -0.26 -4.72 23.26
N SER A 915 -0.61 -5.98 23.56
CA SER A 915 -1.88 -6.33 24.20
C SER A 915 -2.04 -5.66 25.56
N LEU A 916 -1.00 -5.72 26.40
CA LEU A 916 -0.98 -5.08 27.72
C LEU A 916 -1.03 -3.55 27.63
N LEU A 917 -0.31 -2.97 26.67
CA LEU A 917 -0.27 -1.52 26.48
C LEU A 917 -1.60 -0.95 25.95
N THR A 918 -2.20 -1.60 24.96
CA THR A 918 -3.40 -1.13 24.27
C THR A 918 -4.71 -1.60 24.91
N GLU A 919 -4.63 -2.58 25.83
CA GLU A 919 -5.76 -3.32 26.39
C GLU A 919 -6.56 -4.13 25.34
N ILE A 920 -6.04 -4.26 24.12
CA ILE A 920 -6.65 -5.05 23.03
C ILE A 920 -6.26 -6.52 23.20
N PRO A 921 -7.20 -7.49 23.15
CA PRO A 921 -6.87 -8.90 23.28
C PRO A 921 -5.85 -9.38 22.24
N ARG A 922 -4.84 -10.13 22.69
CA ARG A 922 -3.79 -10.71 21.84
C ARG A 922 -4.32 -11.43 20.59
N ARG A 923 -5.43 -12.18 20.72
CA ARG A 923 -6.08 -12.90 19.59
C ARG A 923 -6.53 -11.96 18.46
N GLU A 924 -6.89 -10.72 18.80
CA GLU A 924 -7.29 -9.70 17.85
C GLU A 924 -6.05 -9.08 17.21
N LEU A 925 -5.06 -8.70 18.02
CA LEU A 925 -3.78 -8.16 17.53
C LEU A 925 -3.04 -9.14 16.60
N ALA A 926 -3.14 -10.45 16.86
CA ALA A 926 -2.57 -11.47 15.99
C ALA A 926 -3.19 -11.49 14.58
N ARG A 927 -4.42 -10.98 14.43
CA ARG A 927 -5.15 -10.80 13.15
C ARG A 927 -5.03 -9.39 12.61
N THR A 928 -4.36 -8.49 13.33
CA THR A 928 -4.20 -7.09 12.96
C THR A 928 -3.05 -6.92 11.98
N LEU A 929 -3.21 -6.01 11.01
CA LEU A 929 -2.18 -5.72 10.01
C LEU A 929 -0.93 -5.15 10.71
N ILE A 930 0.22 -5.79 10.48
CA ILE A 930 1.53 -5.28 10.91
C ILE A 930 2.19 -4.68 9.66
N LEU A 931 2.29 -3.35 9.65
CA LEU A 931 2.82 -2.57 8.54
C LEU A 931 4.36 -2.64 8.51
N ALA A 932 5.00 -2.67 9.69
CA ALA A 932 6.43 -2.91 9.84
C ALA A 932 6.68 -4.04 10.83
N THR A 933 7.39 -5.09 10.40
CA THR A 933 7.73 -6.24 11.25
C THR A 933 8.49 -5.76 12.48
N PRO A 934 8.15 -6.24 13.70
CA PRO A 934 8.85 -5.86 14.91
C PRO A 934 10.34 -6.20 14.83
N LYS A 935 11.19 -5.24 15.17
CA LYS A 935 12.65 -5.37 15.12
C LYS A 935 13.28 -5.04 16.45
N LEU A 936 14.31 -5.80 16.81
CA LEU A 936 15.16 -5.50 17.95
C LEU A 936 16.14 -4.38 17.57
N VAL A 937 16.17 -3.32 18.35
CA VAL A 937 17.09 -2.18 18.27
C VAL A 937 17.80 -2.06 19.60
N SER A 938 19.10 -1.75 19.57
CA SER A 938 19.90 -1.56 20.78
C SER A 938 20.28 -0.11 20.91
N ASN A 939 20.10 0.43 22.12
CA ASN A 939 20.61 1.72 22.49
C ASN A 939 21.73 1.58 23.52
N VAL A 940 22.81 2.32 23.31
CA VAL A 940 23.94 2.37 24.23
C VAL A 940 24.34 3.82 24.36
N GLU A 941 24.23 4.33 25.58
CA GLU A 941 24.47 5.73 25.82
C GLU A 941 25.92 6.12 25.69
N LYS A 942 26.13 7.13 24.85
CA LYS A 942 27.42 7.74 24.58
C LYS A 942 27.30 9.24 24.67
N ILE A 943 28.37 9.90 25.13
CA ILE A 943 28.46 11.35 25.12
C ILE A 943 29.85 11.79 24.66
N GLY A 944 29.89 12.84 23.84
CA GLY A 944 31.13 13.47 23.39
C GLY A 944 31.87 14.21 24.51
N ARG A 945 33.20 14.11 24.52
CA ARG A 945 34.04 14.85 25.48
C ARG A 945 34.05 16.35 25.22
N ASP A 946 34.29 16.74 23.97
CA ASP A 946 34.28 18.13 23.52
C ASP A 946 33.61 18.24 22.17
N ALA A 947 32.63 19.14 22.07
CA ALA A 947 31.93 19.37 20.82
C ALA A 947 32.85 20.09 19.82
N LEU A 948 33.80 20.89 20.31
CA LEU A 948 34.79 21.58 19.49
C LEU A 948 35.92 20.63 19.06
N VAL A 949 36.09 20.44 17.75
CA VAL A 949 37.17 19.59 17.18
C VAL A 949 38.19 20.39 16.36
N ALA A 950 37.83 21.61 15.97
CA ALA A 950 38.72 22.59 15.38
C ALA A 950 38.19 24.03 15.59
N PRO A 951 39.00 25.08 15.35
CA PRO A 951 38.60 26.49 15.56
C PRO A 951 37.37 26.94 14.76
N ASN A 952 36.95 26.19 13.74
CA ASN A 952 35.74 26.43 12.97
C ASN A 952 34.84 25.19 12.88
N CYS A 953 34.98 24.18 13.76
CA CYS A 953 34.27 22.90 13.60
C CYS A 953 33.74 22.33 14.92
N VAL A 954 32.43 22.09 14.96
CA VAL A 954 31.72 21.48 16.09
C VAL A 954 30.97 20.20 15.68
N VAL A 955 30.83 19.26 16.62
CA VAL A 955 30.00 18.05 16.48
C VAL A 955 28.69 18.26 17.22
N ALA A 956 27.56 17.95 16.58
CA ALA A 956 26.22 18.20 17.13
C ALA A 956 25.24 17.06 16.80
N GLY A 957 24.01 17.20 17.32
CA GLY A 957 22.92 16.23 17.14
C GLY A 957 23.26 14.84 17.69
N ASP A 958 22.72 13.81 17.07
CA ASP A 958 22.90 12.41 17.51
C ASP A 958 24.36 11.91 17.39
N SER A 959 25.22 12.65 16.68
CA SER A 959 26.66 12.37 16.65
C SER A 959 27.37 12.76 17.93
N PHE A 960 26.80 13.67 18.72
CA PHE A 960 27.39 14.10 19.98
C PHE A 960 26.89 13.25 21.15
N GLY A 961 25.60 12.90 21.19
CA GLY A 961 25.00 11.99 22.18
C GLY A 961 23.83 11.18 21.63
N THR A 962 23.44 10.10 22.31
CA THR A 962 22.49 9.10 21.77
C THR A 962 21.12 9.04 22.44
N GLY A 963 21.06 9.15 23.78
CA GLY A 963 19.89 9.17 24.69
C GLY A 963 18.77 8.17 24.43
N SER A 964 17.80 8.08 25.35
CA SER A 964 16.70 7.11 25.28
C SER A 964 15.82 7.30 24.04
N PHE A 965 15.44 6.19 23.38
CA PHE A 965 14.58 6.20 22.19
C PHE A 965 13.11 6.54 22.49
N LEU A 966 12.64 6.32 23.72
CA LEU A 966 11.21 6.46 24.07
C LEU A 966 10.71 7.89 23.90
N ASN A 967 11.56 8.88 24.19
CA ASN A 967 11.17 10.29 24.22
C ASN A 967 11.65 11.09 22.99
N SER A 968 12.27 10.45 21.99
CA SER A 968 12.86 11.14 20.83
C SER A 968 13.84 12.26 21.21
N GLY A 969 14.42 12.20 22.42
CA GLY A 969 15.10 13.34 23.05
C GLY A 969 16.31 13.84 22.28
N GLY A 970 17.04 12.96 21.57
CA GLY A 970 18.24 13.34 20.82
C GLY A 970 17.93 14.16 19.59
N SER A 971 16.93 13.73 18.84
CA SER A 971 16.45 14.44 17.67
C SER A 971 15.89 15.80 18.06
N ILE A 972 15.14 15.89 19.18
CA ILE A 972 14.62 17.17 19.71
C ILE A 972 15.77 18.07 20.21
N THR A 973 16.73 17.53 20.96
CA THR A 973 17.91 18.28 21.42
C THR A 973 18.72 18.83 20.25
N GLY A 974 18.83 18.06 19.16
CA GLY A 974 19.45 18.51 17.92
C GLY A 974 18.69 19.61 17.20
N MET A 975 17.39 19.41 16.94
CA MET A 975 16.57 20.34 16.13
C MET A 975 16.15 21.61 16.87
N VAL A 976 15.95 21.52 18.18
CA VAL A 976 15.54 22.64 19.03
C VAL A 976 16.78 23.25 19.69
N GLY A 977 17.45 22.50 20.57
CA GLY A 977 18.60 23.00 21.34
C GLY A 977 19.77 23.43 20.46
N HIS A 978 20.48 22.46 19.89
CA HIS A 978 21.73 22.72 19.15
C HIS A 978 21.53 23.70 17.99
N ALA A 979 20.43 23.58 17.24
CA ALA A 979 20.12 24.51 16.15
C ALA A 979 19.88 25.95 16.64
N ALA A 980 19.19 26.15 17.78
CA ALA A 980 19.07 27.48 18.38
C ALA A 980 20.40 28.02 18.92
N ARG A 981 21.34 27.16 19.36
CA ARG A 981 22.69 27.62 19.73
C ARG A 981 23.46 28.17 18.53
N VAL A 982 23.24 27.62 17.32
CA VAL A 982 23.78 28.21 16.08
C VAL A 982 23.17 29.58 15.78
N TYR A 983 21.87 29.77 16.04
CA TYR A 983 21.25 31.10 15.96
C TYR A 983 21.90 32.10 16.94
N ARG A 984 22.11 31.71 18.20
CA ARG A 984 22.81 32.54 19.21
C ARG A 984 24.26 32.84 18.82
N TYR A 985 24.96 31.88 18.24
CA TYR A 985 26.29 32.07 17.69
C TYR A 985 26.31 33.21 16.65
N TRP A 986 25.35 33.24 15.72
CA TRP A 986 25.27 34.32 14.74
C TRP A 986 24.94 35.68 15.35
N GLN A 987 24.07 35.71 16.35
CA GLN A 987 23.78 36.95 17.10
C GLN A 987 25.04 37.50 17.77
N ALA A 988 25.78 36.65 18.49
CA ALA A 988 27.03 37.03 19.14
C ALA A 988 28.08 37.55 18.12
N ARG A 989 28.15 36.92 16.94
CA ARG A 989 29.03 37.37 15.86
C ARG A 989 28.63 38.75 15.31
N ASP A 990 27.34 39.03 15.17
CA ASP A 990 26.83 40.35 14.76
C ASP A 990 27.02 41.43 15.84
N GLU A 991 27.01 41.03 17.11
CA GLU A 991 27.31 41.89 18.27
C GLU A 991 28.83 42.15 18.46
N GLY A 992 29.68 41.55 17.64
CA GLY A 992 31.12 41.78 17.62
C GLY A 992 31.96 40.84 18.46
N VAL A 993 31.39 39.74 18.99
CA VAL A 993 32.15 38.69 19.68
C VAL A 993 33.13 38.02 18.70
N SER A 994 34.36 37.77 19.18
CA SER A 994 35.40 37.14 18.36
C SER A 994 34.97 35.74 17.91
N HIS A 995 35.47 35.28 16.76
CA HIS A 995 35.07 33.98 16.22
C HIS A 995 35.45 32.82 17.15
N GLU A 996 36.65 32.87 17.73
CA GLU A 996 37.16 31.86 18.66
C GLU A 996 36.34 31.78 19.95
N GLU A 997 35.94 32.93 20.49
CA GLU A 997 35.08 32.96 21.68
C GLU A 997 33.67 32.45 21.35
N ALA A 998 33.09 32.90 20.23
CA ALA A 998 31.75 32.50 19.82
C ALA A 998 31.64 30.99 19.52
N VAL A 999 32.64 30.39 18.87
CA VAL A 999 32.63 28.94 18.57
C VAL A 999 32.82 28.11 19.84
N ARG A 1000 33.59 28.61 20.81
CA ARG A 1000 33.76 27.95 22.12
C ARG A 1000 32.44 27.99 22.91
N GLN A 1001 31.78 29.14 22.96
CA GLN A 1001 30.46 29.30 23.56
C GLN A 1001 29.41 28.38 22.92
N LEU A 1002 29.43 28.25 21.59
CA LEU A 1002 28.57 27.31 20.85
C LEU A 1002 28.84 25.86 21.27
N ALA A 1003 30.11 25.45 21.31
CA ALA A 1003 30.48 24.08 21.69
C ALA A 1003 30.09 23.76 23.14
N ASP A 1004 30.27 24.70 24.06
CA ASP A 1004 29.91 24.52 25.47
C ASP A 1004 28.38 24.47 25.65
N SER A 1005 27.62 25.26 24.89
CA SER A 1005 26.15 25.22 24.87
C SER A 1005 25.61 23.90 24.29
N ILE A 1006 26.22 23.36 23.23
CA ILE A 1006 25.88 22.02 22.68
C ILE A 1006 26.11 20.94 23.75
N ARG A 1007 27.22 21.03 24.49
CA ARG A 1007 27.49 20.12 25.61
C ARG A 1007 26.41 20.24 26.68
N GLU A 1008 26.04 21.47 27.07
CA GLU A 1008 25.00 21.72 28.08
C GLU A 1008 23.65 21.12 27.69
N ASP A 1009 23.20 21.36 26.45
CA ASP A 1009 21.96 20.82 25.89
C ASP A 1009 21.95 19.29 25.91
N THR A 1010 23.09 18.67 25.56
CA THR A 1010 23.24 17.21 25.59
C THR A 1010 23.25 16.66 27.02
N LEU A 1011 23.89 17.36 27.96
CA LEU A 1011 23.89 16.97 29.37
C LEU A 1011 22.49 17.08 30.00
N ALA A 1012 21.71 18.09 29.63
CA ALA A 1012 20.30 18.21 30.03
C ALA A 1012 19.50 17.00 29.52
N TRP A 1013 19.66 16.66 28.25
CA TRP A 1013 19.04 15.47 27.69
C TRP A 1013 19.47 14.17 28.38
N GLN A 1014 20.76 14.04 28.73
CA GLN A 1014 21.25 12.90 29.48
C GLN A 1014 20.54 12.80 30.84
N ARG A 1015 20.49 13.90 31.63
CA ARG A 1015 19.81 13.92 32.93
C ARG A 1015 18.35 13.47 32.85
N VAL A 1016 17.61 13.96 31.85
CA VAL A 1016 16.20 13.55 31.65
C VAL A 1016 16.10 12.07 31.25
N SER A 1017 17.07 11.57 30.47
CA SER A 1017 17.10 10.18 30.01
C SER A 1017 17.57 9.19 31.08
N GLU A 1018 18.23 9.63 32.17
CA GLU A 1018 18.75 8.71 33.20
C GLU A 1018 17.65 7.84 33.83
N ALA A 1019 16.47 8.40 34.04
CA ALA A 1019 15.31 7.68 34.58
C ALA A 1019 14.83 6.55 33.65
N ASP A 1020 15.07 6.65 32.34
CA ASP A 1020 14.71 5.62 31.35
C ASP A 1020 15.61 4.38 31.44
N PHE A 1021 16.77 4.47 32.11
CA PHE A 1021 17.67 3.34 32.33
C PHE A 1021 17.58 2.75 33.73
N ALA A 1022 16.81 3.38 34.62
CA ALA A 1022 16.63 2.90 35.98
C ALA A 1022 15.99 1.50 36.03
N GLN A 1023 16.32 0.71 37.03
CA GLN A 1023 15.75 -0.61 37.29
C GLN A 1023 15.44 -0.71 38.78
N PRO A 1024 14.57 -1.64 39.21
CA PRO A 1024 14.21 -1.76 40.61
C PRO A 1024 15.45 -2.04 41.47
N GLY A 1025 15.48 -1.43 42.67
CA GLY A 1025 16.41 -1.78 43.73
C GLY A 1025 16.24 -3.23 44.21
N HIS A 1026 16.91 -3.63 45.30
CA HIS A 1026 16.70 -4.93 45.92
C HIS A 1026 15.25 -5.09 46.45
N VAL A 1027 14.30 -5.42 45.58
CA VAL A 1027 12.90 -5.68 45.93
C VAL A 1027 12.65 -7.19 45.90
N ARG A 1028 12.05 -7.68 47.00
CA ARG A 1028 11.58 -9.05 47.19
C ARG A 1028 10.22 -9.19 46.54
N ALA A 1029 10.12 -9.89 45.41
CA ALA A 1029 8.86 -10.45 44.96
C ALA A 1029 8.93 -11.98 45.08
N GLY A 1030 8.13 -12.54 45.98
CA GLY A 1030 7.97 -13.99 46.13
C GLY A 1030 8.97 -14.65 47.07
N THR A 1031 8.47 -15.17 48.19
CA THR A 1031 9.15 -16.21 48.97
C THR A 1031 9.15 -17.50 48.15
N ASP A 1032 10.33 -17.98 47.74
CA ASP A 1032 10.57 -19.42 47.77
C ASP A 1032 12.01 -19.78 48.17
N GLN A 1033 12.08 -20.74 49.08
CA GLN A 1033 13.27 -21.32 49.67
C GLN A 1033 13.64 -22.57 48.88
N GLN A 1034 14.73 -22.54 48.11
CA GLN A 1034 15.50 -23.75 47.78
C GLN A 1034 16.85 -23.31 47.20
N ASP A 1035 17.93 -23.74 47.84
CA ASP A 1035 19.34 -23.48 47.49
C ASP A 1035 19.89 -22.07 47.74
N GLY A 1036 20.14 -21.77 49.02
CA GLY A 1036 20.68 -20.52 49.53
C GLY A 1036 22.11 -20.15 49.08
N LYS A 1037 22.32 -19.82 47.81
CA LYS A 1037 23.42 -18.95 47.36
C LYS A 1037 22.90 -17.90 46.37
N ARG A 1038 22.65 -16.70 46.90
CA ARG A 1038 22.38 -15.47 46.14
C ARG A 1038 23.61 -15.10 45.31
N LEU A 1039 23.45 -14.81 44.03
CA LEU A 1039 24.47 -14.09 43.28
C LEU A 1039 24.60 -12.69 43.89
N ASP A 1040 25.84 -12.28 44.19
CA ASP A 1040 26.17 -10.89 44.49
C ASP A 1040 25.68 -9.97 43.36
N ALA A 1041 25.26 -8.74 43.69
CA ALA A 1041 24.65 -7.80 42.72
C ALA A 1041 25.56 -7.57 41.50
N VAL A 1042 26.88 -7.53 41.73
CA VAL A 1042 27.91 -7.41 40.69
C VAL A 1042 28.00 -8.68 39.84
N ALA A 1043 27.87 -9.86 40.44
CA ALA A 1043 27.86 -11.12 39.70
C ALA A 1043 26.60 -11.26 38.83
N ARG A 1044 25.45 -10.82 39.35
CA ARG A 1044 24.19 -10.75 38.58
C ARG A 1044 24.33 -9.81 37.38
N GLU A 1045 24.88 -8.62 37.56
CA GLU A 1045 25.09 -7.68 36.45
C GLU A 1045 26.01 -8.23 35.36
N LYS A 1046 27.07 -8.99 35.72
CA LYS A 1046 27.92 -9.67 34.74
C LYS A 1046 27.15 -10.69 33.89
N VAL A 1047 26.20 -11.40 34.48
CA VAL A 1047 25.34 -12.35 33.76
C VAL A 1047 24.39 -11.60 32.83
N LEU A 1048 23.75 -10.52 33.28
CA LEU A 1048 22.87 -9.69 32.45
C LEU A 1048 23.63 -9.08 31.26
N GLU A 1049 24.84 -8.60 31.48
CA GLU A 1049 25.70 -8.07 30.42
C GLU A 1049 26.06 -9.14 29.37
N ALA A 1050 26.36 -10.37 29.82
CA ALA A 1050 26.58 -11.49 28.92
C ALA A 1050 25.31 -11.84 28.11
N THR A 1051 24.14 -11.78 28.74
CA THR A 1051 22.83 -12.00 28.11
C THR A 1051 22.53 -10.95 27.05
N ARG A 1052 22.70 -9.66 27.36
CA ARG A 1052 22.54 -8.56 26.39
C ARG A 1052 23.50 -8.71 25.20
N ARG A 1053 24.77 -9.04 25.49
CA ARG A 1053 25.78 -9.29 24.45
C ARG A 1053 25.40 -10.48 23.55
N HIS A 1054 24.90 -11.56 24.14
CA HIS A 1054 24.43 -12.74 23.40
C HIS A 1054 23.23 -12.38 22.51
N ARG A 1055 22.22 -11.71 23.06
CA ARG A 1055 21.04 -11.21 22.32
C ARG A 1055 21.46 -10.36 21.10
N ARG A 1056 22.39 -9.43 21.28
CA ARG A 1056 22.92 -8.58 20.18
C ARG A 1056 23.75 -9.38 19.17
N ALA A 1057 24.44 -10.43 19.59
CA ALA A 1057 25.19 -11.30 18.70
C ALA A 1057 24.26 -12.15 17.79
N VAL A 1058 23.13 -12.61 18.33
CA VAL A 1058 22.05 -13.28 17.57
C VAL A 1058 21.43 -12.33 16.54
N ALA A 1059 21.28 -11.06 16.92
CA ALA A 1059 20.72 -10.00 16.08
C ALA A 1059 21.61 -9.56 14.90
N ARG A 1060 22.67 -10.30 14.54
CA ARG A 1060 23.49 -10.07 13.32
C ARG A 1060 22.73 -10.41 12.01
N ILE A 1061 21.46 -10.05 11.95
CA ILE A 1061 20.75 -9.80 10.70
C ILE A 1061 21.36 -8.50 10.17
N SER A 1062 22.39 -8.65 9.35
CA SER A 1062 23.19 -7.64 8.64
C SER A 1062 22.95 -6.16 8.99
N ASN A 1063 24.02 -5.44 9.35
CA ASN A 1063 24.04 -3.96 9.38
C ASN A 1063 23.83 -3.33 7.97
N ARG A 1064 23.32 -4.07 6.98
CA ARG A 1064 22.92 -3.51 5.70
C ARG A 1064 21.55 -2.88 5.89
N LEU A 1065 21.48 -1.58 5.59
CA LEU A 1065 20.26 -0.79 5.57
C LEU A 1065 19.15 -1.45 4.72
N ASP A 1066 19.52 -2.32 3.78
CA ASP A 1066 18.65 -3.18 2.94
C ASP A 1066 17.68 -4.09 3.72
N ASP A 1067 17.98 -4.45 4.98
CA ASP A 1067 17.11 -5.33 5.78
C ASP A 1067 15.88 -4.60 6.37
N PHE A 1068 15.79 -3.26 6.25
CA PHE A 1068 14.51 -2.53 6.42
C PHE A 1068 13.58 -2.67 5.22
N GLY A 1069 14.13 -2.90 4.02
CA GLY A 1069 13.37 -3.04 2.78
C GLY A 1069 12.85 -4.45 2.48
N ARG A 1070 13.20 -5.47 3.27
CA ARG A 1070 12.62 -6.82 3.11
C ARG A 1070 11.22 -6.87 3.74
N LEU A 1071 10.26 -6.32 3.00
CA LEU A 1071 8.82 -6.30 3.30
C LEU A 1071 8.33 -7.70 3.70
N ASN A 1072 8.09 -7.88 4.99
CA ASN A 1072 7.23 -8.93 5.50
C ASN A 1072 5.99 -8.27 6.09
N VAL A 1073 5.02 -8.00 5.21
CA VAL A 1073 3.67 -7.63 5.63
C VAL A 1073 2.99 -8.91 6.07
N PHE A 1074 2.62 -8.99 7.35
CA PHE A 1074 1.68 -10.00 7.80
C PHE A 1074 0.28 -9.50 7.42
N PRO A 1075 -0.39 -10.09 6.42
CA PRO A 1075 -1.71 -9.63 6.01
C PRO A 1075 -2.68 -9.78 7.18
N GLY A 1076 -3.34 -8.69 7.56
CA GLY A 1076 -4.26 -8.62 8.68
C GLY A 1076 -5.33 -7.57 8.46
N ARG A 1077 -6.26 -7.43 9.41
CA ARG A 1077 -7.28 -6.39 9.41
C ARG A 1077 -6.72 -5.15 10.12
N LEU A 1078 -6.91 -3.94 9.61
CA LEU A 1078 -6.66 -2.74 10.44
C LEU A 1078 -7.78 -2.62 11.50
N GLN A 1079 -7.40 -2.42 12.75
CA GLN A 1079 -8.29 -2.36 13.90
C GLN A 1079 -8.74 -0.91 14.13
N LEU A 1080 -10.01 -0.63 13.83
CA LEU A 1080 -10.61 0.72 13.89
C LEU A 1080 -11.14 1.11 15.27
N VAL A 1081 -11.07 0.20 16.23
CA VAL A 1081 -11.53 0.50 17.58
C VAL A 1081 -10.38 1.24 18.25
N GLY A 1082 -10.68 2.43 18.78
CA GLY A 1082 -9.67 3.20 19.49
C GLY A 1082 -9.13 2.49 20.73
N LEU A 1083 -8.06 3.06 21.32
CA LEU A 1083 -7.53 2.60 22.59
C LEU A 1083 -8.69 2.34 23.55
N GLN A 1084 -8.74 1.13 24.09
CA GLN A 1084 -9.76 0.81 25.08
C GLN A 1084 -9.52 1.65 26.34
N PRO A 1085 -10.59 2.04 27.05
CA PRO A 1085 -10.46 2.63 28.38
C PRO A 1085 -9.59 1.72 29.25
N LEU A 1086 -8.63 2.31 29.96
CA LEU A 1086 -7.77 1.57 30.87
C LEU A 1086 -8.62 0.99 32.01
N GLN A 1087 -8.52 -0.32 32.23
CA GLN A 1087 -9.18 -0.91 33.39
C GLN A 1087 -8.43 -0.53 34.67
N PRO A 1088 -9.13 -0.23 35.78
CA PRO A 1088 -8.51 0.16 37.04
C PRO A 1088 -7.76 -1.00 37.71
N THR A 1089 -8.18 -2.24 37.43
CA THR A 1089 -7.56 -3.44 37.97
C THR A 1089 -6.23 -3.72 37.25
N PRO A 1090 -5.12 -4.00 37.96
CA PRO A 1090 -3.86 -4.46 37.34
C PRO A 1090 -4.07 -5.68 36.43
N PRO A 1091 -3.38 -5.78 35.27
CA PRO A 1091 -3.51 -6.91 34.35
C PRO A 1091 -3.32 -8.28 35.01
N GLU A 1092 -2.42 -8.37 36.01
CA GLU A 1092 -2.05 -9.59 36.72
C GLU A 1092 -3.18 -10.15 37.60
N LEU A 1093 -4.18 -9.32 37.93
CA LEU A 1093 -5.31 -9.69 38.79
C LEU A 1093 -6.60 -10.00 38.00
N ARG A 1094 -6.56 -9.95 36.66
CA ARG A 1094 -7.75 -10.11 35.82
C ARG A 1094 -8.00 -11.57 35.46
N THR A 1095 -9.25 -12.01 35.59
CA THR A 1095 -9.70 -13.39 35.30
C THR A 1095 -10.18 -13.58 33.86
N GLU A 1096 -10.51 -12.51 33.12
CA GLU A 1096 -11.19 -12.60 31.80
C GLU A 1096 -10.35 -12.18 30.59
N GLN A 1097 -9.12 -11.68 30.76
CA GLN A 1097 -8.33 -11.17 29.63
C GLN A 1097 -7.53 -12.26 28.87
N THR A 1098 -7.72 -13.53 29.20
CA THR A 1098 -6.92 -14.66 28.73
C THR A 1098 -7.77 -15.72 28.04
N ASP A 1099 -8.10 -15.50 26.77
CA ASP A 1099 -8.33 -16.62 25.85
C ASP A 1099 -6.98 -17.32 25.60
N GLY A 1100 -6.63 -18.22 26.52
CA GLY A 1100 -5.43 -19.05 26.53
C GLY A 1100 -4.39 -18.59 27.56
N PRO A 1101 -3.65 -19.54 28.19
CA PRO A 1101 -2.74 -19.20 29.27
C PRO A 1101 -1.71 -18.17 28.79
N VAL A 1102 -1.46 -17.15 29.60
CA VAL A 1102 -0.14 -16.53 29.65
C VAL A 1102 0.80 -17.69 29.91
N ARG A 1103 1.43 -18.25 28.87
CA ARG A 1103 2.59 -19.12 29.08
C ARG A 1103 3.69 -18.19 29.58
N LEU A 1104 3.69 -17.92 30.88
CA LEU A 1104 4.94 -17.95 31.63
C LEU A 1104 5.59 -19.25 31.18
N TRP A 1105 6.70 -19.12 30.44
CA TRP A 1105 7.39 -20.21 29.78
C TRP A 1105 7.44 -21.47 30.65
N PRO A 1106 7.33 -22.68 30.08
CA PRO A 1106 7.24 -23.91 30.86
C PRO A 1106 8.38 -24.01 31.88
N ASN A 1107 8.01 -24.26 33.14
CA ASN A 1107 8.92 -24.67 34.20
C ASN A 1107 9.68 -25.91 33.72
N ILE A 1108 10.98 -25.75 33.44
CA ILE A 1108 11.87 -26.88 33.19
C ILE A 1108 12.37 -27.33 34.57
N THR A 1109 11.54 -28.10 35.24
CA THR A 1109 11.94 -29.06 36.26
C THR A 1109 11.13 -30.32 35.99
N ASP A 1110 11.65 -31.17 35.12
CA ASP A 1110 11.59 -32.62 35.28
C ASP A 1110 12.50 -33.26 34.23
N GLY A 1111 13.73 -33.54 34.68
CA GLY A 1111 14.67 -34.39 33.98
C GLY A 1111 14.80 -35.73 34.69
N ALA A 1112 14.43 -36.80 33.97
CA ALA A 1112 14.88 -38.21 34.10
C ALA A 1112 14.37 -39.00 35.34
N MET A 1113 13.88 -40.25 35.31
CA MET A 1113 14.09 -41.48 34.50
C MET A 1113 12.87 -42.46 34.68
N PRO A 1114 12.91 -43.79 34.37
CA PRO A 1114 12.58 -44.41 33.08
C PRO A 1114 11.55 -45.58 33.14
N GLY A 1115 11.00 -46.00 31.99
CA GLY A 1115 10.72 -47.43 31.73
C GLY A 1115 9.25 -47.88 31.56
N THR A 1116 9.11 -48.87 30.68
CA THR A 1116 8.02 -49.86 30.52
C THR A 1116 6.75 -49.50 29.71
N SER A 1117 6.76 -50.03 28.47
CA SER A 1117 5.69 -50.69 27.71
C SER A 1117 4.36 -49.95 27.44
N MET A 1118 4.15 -49.61 26.16
CA MET A 1118 2.85 -49.83 25.52
C MET A 1118 3.06 -50.77 24.33
N ALA A 1119 2.58 -52.00 24.50
CA ALA A 1119 2.13 -52.87 23.44
C ALA A 1119 0.60 -52.83 23.46
N ASP A 1120 0.00 -52.81 22.26
CA ASP A 1120 -1.39 -53.12 21.93
C ASP A 1120 -2.48 -52.25 22.63
N ASP A 1121 -3.65 -51.94 22.07
CA ASP A 1121 -4.39 -52.63 21.02
C ASP A 1121 -5.42 -51.70 20.33
N SER A 1122 -5.63 -52.00 19.06
CA SER A 1122 -6.78 -51.84 18.15
C SER A 1122 -8.10 -51.06 18.48
N MET A 1123 -8.52 -50.31 17.43
CA MET A 1123 -9.82 -50.31 16.70
C MET A 1123 -11.20 -50.14 17.38
N MET A 1124 -12.01 -49.32 16.68
CA MET A 1124 -13.50 -49.40 16.51
C MET A 1124 -14.34 -49.10 17.77
N SER A 1125 -15.56 -48.57 17.76
CA SER A 1125 -16.64 -48.41 16.78
C SER A 1125 -17.67 -47.43 17.41
N MET A 1126 -18.20 -46.45 16.66
CA MET A 1126 -19.61 -46.28 16.25
C MET A 1126 -20.77 -46.39 17.28
N ALA A 1127 -21.67 -45.40 17.16
CA ALA A 1127 -23.12 -45.36 17.50
C ALA A 1127 -23.51 -45.50 18.99
N GLY A 1128 -24.53 -44.86 19.55
CA GLY A 1128 -25.71 -44.12 19.06
C GLY A 1128 -26.82 -44.27 20.13
N SER A 1129 -27.87 -43.42 20.08
CA SER A 1129 -29.16 -43.49 20.82
C SER A 1129 -29.13 -43.38 22.36
N ASP A 1130 -30.20 -43.03 23.08
CA ASP A 1130 -31.33 -42.09 22.99
C ASP A 1130 -32.16 -42.33 24.29
N ALA A 1131 -32.91 -41.32 24.73
CA ALA A 1131 -34.19 -41.39 25.48
C ALA A 1131 -34.29 -41.68 27.02
N SER A 1132 -34.83 -40.65 27.72
CA SER A 1132 -36.00 -40.67 28.65
C SER A 1132 -35.79 -41.19 30.10
N MET A 1133 -36.50 -40.80 31.18
CA MET A 1133 -37.58 -39.86 31.52
C MET A 1133 -37.76 -39.88 33.08
N ALA A 1134 -38.58 -38.95 33.63
CA ALA A 1134 -39.31 -39.00 34.94
C ALA A 1134 -38.50 -38.73 36.24
N THR A 1135 -38.66 -37.62 37.01
CA THR A 1135 -39.78 -36.95 37.74
C THR A 1135 -40.00 -37.41 39.19
N ASP A 1136 -39.90 -36.46 40.14
CA ASP A 1136 -40.69 -36.26 41.38
C ASP A 1136 -40.08 -35.05 42.14
N GLY A 1137 -40.76 -34.12 42.85
CA GLY A 1137 -42.16 -33.87 43.18
C GLY A 1137 -42.27 -32.73 44.24
N GLN A 1138 -43.37 -31.94 44.19
CA GLN A 1138 -44.07 -31.16 45.25
C GLN A 1138 -43.32 -30.08 46.09
N ALA A 1139 -43.88 -28.98 46.61
CA ALA A 1139 -45.15 -28.21 46.62
C ALA A 1139 -44.80 -26.84 47.33
N VAL A 1140 -45.44 -25.68 47.13
CA VAL A 1140 -46.65 -25.14 47.80
C VAL A 1140 -46.81 -23.66 47.38
N MET A 1141 -48.07 -23.22 47.22
CA MET A 1141 -48.59 -21.89 46.84
C MET A 1141 -48.73 -20.89 48.00
N VAL A 1142 -48.77 -19.58 47.68
CA VAL A 1142 -49.67 -18.45 48.13
C VAL A 1142 -48.91 -17.12 47.84
N GLY A 1143 -49.39 -16.09 47.14
CA GLY A 1143 -50.71 -15.75 46.62
C GLY A 1143 -50.70 -14.57 45.61
N SER A 1144 -51.88 -14.39 45.00
CA SER A 1144 -52.48 -13.33 44.15
C SER A 1144 -52.15 -11.88 44.53
N GLU A 1145 -52.33 -10.81 43.75
CA GLU A 1145 -53.01 -10.41 42.48
C GLU A 1145 -52.51 -8.98 42.17
N GLU A 1146 -52.21 -8.57 40.93
CA GLU A 1146 -53.01 -7.66 40.06
C GLU A 1146 -52.28 -7.60 38.70
N ARG A 1147 -52.83 -8.06 37.57
CA ARG A 1147 -53.68 -7.36 36.56
C ARG A 1147 -53.16 -5.96 36.17
N VAL A 1148 -53.13 -5.47 34.92
CA VAL A 1148 -53.54 -5.85 33.54
C VAL A 1148 -52.98 -4.74 32.63
N GLY A 1149 -52.72 -4.98 31.33
CA GLY A 1149 -52.62 -3.90 30.33
C GLY A 1149 -51.48 -4.07 29.32
N ASP A 1150 -51.51 -5.06 28.42
CA ASP A 1150 -52.14 -5.02 27.08
C ASP A 1150 -51.30 -4.34 25.96
N MET A 1151 -51.08 -5.15 24.92
CA MET A 1151 -50.97 -4.86 23.49
C MET A 1151 -49.94 -3.87 22.87
N ARG A 1152 -49.14 -4.48 21.98
CA ARG A 1152 -48.73 -4.06 20.62
C ARG A 1152 -47.77 -2.86 20.49
N MET A 1153 -46.55 -3.10 20.02
CA MET A 1153 -46.21 -3.19 18.58
C MET A 1153 -44.85 -3.87 18.39
#